data_AF-A0A1U7DE90-F1
#
_entry.id   AF-A0A1U7DE90-F1
#
_cell.length_a   1.000
_cell.length_b   1.000
_cell.length_c   1.000
_cell.angle_alpha   90.00
_cell.angle_beta   90.00
_cell.angle_gamma   90.00
#
_symmetry.space_group_name_H-M   'P 1'
#
loop_
_entity.id
_entity.type
_entity.pdbx_description
1 polymer ?
#
loop_
_entity_poly.entity_id
_entity_poly.type
_entity_poly.pdbx_seq_one_letter_code
_entity_poly.pdbx_strand_id
1 'polypeptide(L)'
;MSPDVNQTPEQLARDRIDERLRASGWHVQDKDALDFNAGLGVAVREYQTDIGPADYVLFADRQAVGVVEAKPDNWGVRLTSVEEQSEGYANAKLKWVTNAEPLPFLYESTGQVTRFTNARDPNPRSREVFTFHRPETLKSWAQAPMSLRAGIAALPSLNPDGLRDCQIKAITNLEASLKTDKPRALVQMATGSGKTFTAITQVYRLLKHAGARRILFLVDTKNLGEQAEQEFMAFIPNDDNRKFTELYNVQRLTSPSIANDSQVVISTIQRMYATLKGEELNEGAEDENPAEQKWRRKEPLPVVYNAKLPPEYFDVVVIDECHRSIYNLWRQVIEYFDAYLIGLTATPDNRTYGFFQKNVVSEYTHEKAVADKVNVGNEIYLIETEITQGGETLKAEQLVEKRERETRARRWETQDDEQAYAATQLDRSVVNPDQIRTVIRTFHDKWPEIFPGRKELPKTLIFAKTDSHADDIIQTVRQEFGEGNDFCRKITNGAKNPKSSLSAFRNDYYPRIAVTVDMIATGTDVKPLECLIFMRDVKSKNYFEQMKGRGTRVMKPDDLKKVSPSAQAKTHYVIVDAVGVTKSLKTASQPLDTKPSIPFKDLAMGLMMGDRSEETVSSLAARLSRLDNKLGAEDQEKITTEAGTSLTAIVRDLFDAIDPDKVEADAKAAGHPEPDDAAMQTAREERIKHAANVFTGPLITLMDTIRRDNEQTIDHDNLDTLLRAEWAGDVAENAKQIAQEFEAYLAENRDEIEALSIYFNTPARRSEVTFAMIKDVLKKLTEDRPRLAPLTVWRAYAHLDDYKGSNPASDLTALVALIRRVTGLDATLTRHSERVRRNFQNWVLNRHSGAGEKFTEEQMNWLRMIRDHLATSFTIERDDLEMAPFDGKGGMGQMYALFGDGMDEVMTEMNEALSA
;
A
#
# COMPACT_ATOMS: atom_id res chain seq x y z
N MET A 1 16.46 -11.35 -48.34
CA MET A 1 17.47 -10.71 -49.21
C MET A 1 18.74 -11.56 -49.18
N SER A 2 19.62 -11.40 -50.17
CA SER A 2 20.96 -11.99 -50.14
C SER A 2 21.80 -11.39 -49.00
N PRO A 3 22.74 -12.12 -48.39
CA PRO A 3 23.71 -11.55 -47.46
C PRO A 3 24.84 -10.87 -48.24
N ASP A 4 24.70 -9.57 -48.53
CA ASP A 4 25.65 -8.83 -49.37
C ASP A 4 26.90 -8.35 -48.62
N VAL A 5 28.02 -8.99 -48.95
CA VAL A 5 29.32 -8.39 -49.30
C VAL A 5 29.80 -7.16 -48.51
N ASN A 6 30.81 -7.38 -47.65
CA ASN A 6 31.85 -6.41 -47.23
C ASN A 6 31.39 -5.00 -46.78
N GLN A 7 30.23 -4.87 -46.13
CA GLN A 7 29.84 -3.62 -45.48
C GLN A 7 30.79 -3.27 -44.32
N THR A 8 31.11 -1.99 -44.18
CA THR A 8 31.85 -1.48 -43.01
C THR A 8 30.95 -1.41 -41.76
N PRO A 9 31.52 -1.41 -40.53
CA PRO A 9 30.74 -1.26 -39.29
C PRO A 9 29.92 0.03 -39.22
N GLU A 10 30.32 1.07 -39.96
CA GLU A 10 29.64 2.36 -40.03
C GLU A 10 28.46 2.32 -41.01
N GLN A 11 28.59 1.63 -42.14
CA GLN A 11 27.46 1.34 -43.04
C GLN A 11 26.40 0.47 -42.34
N LEU A 12 26.83 -0.57 -41.60
CA LEU A 12 25.93 -1.40 -40.78
C LEU A 12 25.19 -0.60 -39.68
N ALA A 13 25.77 0.50 -39.19
CA ALA A 13 25.09 1.43 -38.29
C ALA A 13 24.12 2.35 -39.05
N ARG A 14 24.52 2.91 -40.19
CA ARG A 14 23.65 3.71 -41.07
C ARG A 14 22.43 2.94 -41.54
N ASP A 15 22.55 1.67 -41.94
CA ASP A 15 21.40 0.84 -42.36
C ASP A 15 20.34 0.73 -41.24
N ARG A 16 20.76 0.47 -39.99
CA ARG A 16 19.87 0.41 -38.82
C ARG A 16 19.30 1.78 -38.45
N ILE A 17 20.07 2.85 -38.61
CA ILE A 17 19.61 4.23 -38.44
C ILE A 17 18.52 4.52 -39.48
N ASP A 18 18.70 4.11 -40.73
CA ASP A 18 17.70 4.28 -41.79
C ASP A 18 16.43 3.47 -41.50
N GLU A 19 16.55 2.22 -41.02
CA GLU A 19 15.39 1.41 -40.58
C GLU A 19 14.61 2.11 -39.47
N ARG A 20 15.30 2.62 -38.44
CA ARG A 20 14.69 3.38 -37.34
C ARG A 20 14.06 4.68 -37.84
N LEU A 21 14.71 5.42 -38.73
CA LEU A 21 14.19 6.66 -39.33
C LEU A 21 12.91 6.37 -40.14
N ARG A 22 12.92 5.35 -41.01
CA ARG A 22 11.74 4.93 -41.79
C ARG A 22 10.59 4.48 -40.90
N ALA A 23 10.85 3.69 -39.86
CA ALA A 23 9.84 3.31 -38.87
C ALA A 23 9.28 4.54 -38.12
N SER A 24 10.13 5.55 -37.89
CA SER A 24 9.78 6.84 -37.27
C SER A 24 9.13 7.83 -38.26
N GLY A 25 8.79 7.41 -39.47
CA GLY A 25 8.03 8.20 -40.46
C GLY A 25 8.90 9.04 -41.43
N TRP A 26 10.21 8.90 -41.42
CA TRP A 26 11.11 9.65 -42.29
C TRP A 26 11.37 8.95 -43.62
N HIS A 27 11.23 9.70 -44.72
CA HIS A 27 11.67 9.27 -46.03
C HIS A 27 13.17 9.48 -46.14
N VAL A 28 13.95 8.42 -45.89
CA VAL A 28 15.42 8.45 -46.03
C VAL A 28 15.78 8.46 -47.52
N GLN A 29 16.55 9.46 -47.94
CA GLN A 29 16.93 9.69 -49.34
C GLN A 29 18.42 10.08 -49.43
N ASP A 30 19.06 9.74 -50.54
CA ASP A 30 20.40 10.27 -50.87
C ASP A 30 20.27 11.62 -51.57
N LYS A 31 21.27 12.51 -51.40
CA LYS A 31 21.28 13.88 -51.93
C LYS A 31 20.96 14.00 -53.44
N ASP A 32 21.34 13.00 -54.23
CA ASP A 32 21.16 12.95 -55.69
C ASP A 32 19.80 12.35 -56.12
N ALA A 33 19.01 11.85 -55.17
CA ALA A 33 17.67 11.27 -55.34
C ALA A 33 16.60 12.07 -54.58
N LEU A 34 16.87 13.35 -54.29
CA LEU A 34 16.10 14.21 -53.39
C LEU A 34 14.71 14.58 -53.95
N ASP A 35 13.66 14.06 -53.32
CA ASP A 35 12.26 14.42 -53.58
C ASP A 35 11.53 14.87 -52.30
N PHE A 36 11.30 16.18 -52.21
CA PHE A 36 10.49 16.83 -51.16
C PHE A 36 8.97 16.69 -51.34
N ASN A 37 8.50 15.83 -52.25
CA ASN A 37 7.09 15.44 -52.38
C ASN A 37 6.82 14.04 -51.81
N ALA A 38 7.86 13.28 -51.44
CA ALA A 38 7.73 11.90 -50.95
C ALA A 38 6.93 11.76 -49.64
N GLY A 39 6.97 12.78 -48.77
CA GLY A 39 6.24 12.83 -47.50
C GLY A 39 6.54 14.12 -46.71
N LEU A 40 5.98 14.24 -45.50
CA LEU A 40 6.20 15.41 -44.63
C LEU A 40 7.66 15.52 -44.15
N GLY A 41 8.29 14.38 -43.87
CA GLY A 41 9.66 14.30 -43.39
C GLY A 41 10.61 13.61 -44.36
N VAL A 42 11.70 14.28 -44.71
CA VAL A 42 12.78 13.73 -45.53
C VAL A 42 14.08 13.78 -44.73
N ALA A 43 14.78 12.65 -44.63
CA ALA A 43 16.09 12.55 -44.01
C ALA A 43 17.13 12.36 -45.11
N VAL A 44 17.95 13.38 -45.37
CA VAL A 44 18.85 13.41 -46.53
C VAL A 44 20.26 13.02 -46.11
N ARG A 45 20.79 11.92 -46.68
CA ARG A 45 22.14 11.42 -46.39
C ARG A 45 23.24 12.28 -47.01
N GLU A 46 24.41 12.34 -46.35
CA GLU A 46 25.63 13.02 -46.80
C GLU A 46 25.41 14.50 -47.20
N TYR A 47 24.54 15.19 -46.48
CA TYR A 47 24.14 16.54 -46.84
C TYR A 47 25.30 17.52 -46.73
N GLN A 48 25.51 18.31 -47.76
CA GLN A 48 26.68 19.18 -47.87
C GLN A 48 26.51 20.45 -47.01
N THR A 49 27.44 20.68 -46.09
CA THR A 49 27.56 21.93 -45.32
C THR A 49 28.86 22.67 -45.65
N ASP A 50 29.07 23.87 -45.13
CA ASP A 50 30.33 24.60 -45.30
C ASP A 50 31.52 24.08 -44.44
N ILE A 51 31.27 23.16 -43.51
CA ILE A 51 32.33 22.47 -42.72
C ILE A 51 32.57 21.01 -43.14
N GLY A 52 31.68 20.41 -43.93
CA GLY A 52 31.77 19.01 -44.37
C GLY A 52 30.41 18.38 -44.72
N PRO A 53 30.38 17.10 -45.14
CA PRO A 53 29.12 16.35 -45.26
C PRO A 53 28.60 15.96 -43.88
N ALA A 54 27.41 16.44 -43.50
CA ALA A 54 26.68 15.92 -42.36
C ALA A 54 26.07 14.55 -42.71
N ASP A 55 26.08 13.61 -41.76
CA ASP A 55 25.60 12.23 -41.98
C ASP A 55 24.14 12.21 -42.47
N TYR A 56 23.24 12.88 -41.74
CA TYR A 56 21.88 13.18 -42.18
C TYR A 56 21.47 14.61 -41.80
N VAL A 57 20.76 15.29 -42.70
CA VAL A 57 19.97 16.49 -42.36
C VAL A 57 18.48 16.16 -42.44
N LEU A 58 17.74 16.51 -41.39
CA LEU A 58 16.32 16.24 -41.22
C LEU A 58 15.50 17.44 -41.71
N PHE A 59 14.66 17.22 -42.71
CA PHE A 59 13.73 18.22 -43.27
C PHE A 59 12.29 17.86 -42.94
N ALA A 60 11.59 18.74 -42.21
CA ALA A 60 10.15 18.62 -41.96
C ALA A 60 9.42 19.77 -42.68
N ASP A 61 8.47 19.44 -43.55
CA ASP A 61 7.76 20.39 -44.43
C ASP A 61 8.72 21.32 -45.20
N ARG A 62 9.78 20.72 -45.76
CA ARG A 62 10.86 21.39 -46.54
C ARG A 62 11.73 22.36 -45.73
N GLN A 63 11.47 22.55 -44.44
CA GLN A 63 12.34 23.28 -43.53
C GLN A 63 13.35 22.31 -42.91
N ALA A 64 14.65 22.66 -42.91
CA ALA A 64 15.64 21.91 -42.16
C ALA A 64 15.40 22.16 -40.66
N VAL A 65 15.26 21.08 -39.89
CA VAL A 65 14.92 21.14 -38.45
C VAL A 65 15.94 20.43 -37.56
N GLY A 66 16.84 19.62 -38.12
CA GLY A 66 17.80 18.88 -37.32
C GLY A 66 18.87 18.13 -38.10
N VAL A 67 19.77 17.49 -37.36
CA VAL A 67 20.88 16.66 -37.86
C VAL A 67 20.92 15.32 -37.15
N VAL A 68 21.41 14.28 -37.81
CA VAL A 68 21.81 13.02 -37.18
C VAL A 68 23.25 12.74 -37.53
N GLU A 69 24.09 12.53 -36.51
CA GLU A 69 25.46 12.07 -36.64
C GLU A 69 25.53 10.56 -36.35
N ALA A 70 26.09 9.78 -37.28
CA ALA A 70 26.12 8.33 -37.23
C ALA A 70 27.53 7.81 -36.87
N LYS A 71 27.61 6.82 -35.97
CA LYS A 71 28.88 6.16 -35.62
C LYS A 71 28.70 4.64 -35.56
N PRO A 72 29.73 3.83 -35.85
CA PRO A 72 29.64 2.37 -35.74
C PRO A 72 29.37 1.90 -34.30
N ASP A 73 28.77 0.72 -34.13
CA ASP A 73 28.34 0.14 -32.83
C ASP A 73 29.37 0.30 -31.68
N ASN A 74 30.65 0.11 -31.97
CA ASN A 74 31.73 0.17 -30.99
C ASN A 74 32.02 1.59 -30.45
N TRP A 75 31.42 2.63 -31.02
CA TRP A 75 31.45 4.00 -30.49
C TRP A 75 30.36 4.29 -29.46
N GLY A 76 29.46 3.34 -29.12
CA GLY A 76 28.41 3.57 -28.11
C GLY A 76 28.96 4.09 -26.76
N VAL A 77 30.15 3.62 -26.34
CA VAL A 77 30.84 4.08 -25.11
C VAL A 77 31.60 5.42 -25.26
N ARG A 78 31.54 6.03 -26.45
CA ARG A 78 32.16 7.33 -26.79
C ARG A 78 31.16 8.32 -27.40
N LEU A 79 29.87 7.98 -27.46
CA LEU A 79 28.88 8.74 -28.23
C LEU A 79 28.72 10.19 -27.74
N THR A 80 29.07 10.49 -26.49
CA THR A 80 29.11 11.86 -25.96
C THR A 80 30.29 12.71 -26.47
N SER A 81 31.39 12.11 -26.93
CA SER A 81 32.51 12.85 -27.56
C SER A 81 32.24 13.20 -29.04
N VAL A 82 30.98 13.10 -29.45
CA VAL A 82 30.47 13.38 -30.81
C VAL A 82 29.48 14.55 -30.76
N GLU A 83 29.07 14.99 -29.58
CA GLU A 83 28.14 16.11 -29.36
C GLU A 83 28.70 17.43 -29.94
N GLU A 84 30.04 17.63 -29.95
CA GLU A 84 30.70 18.76 -30.65
C GLU A 84 30.57 18.68 -32.20
N GLN A 85 30.43 17.48 -32.76
CA GLN A 85 30.29 17.28 -34.22
C GLN A 85 28.85 17.54 -34.66
N SER A 86 27.85 17.04 -33.90
CA SER A 86 26.43 17.34 -34.17
C SER A 86 26.12 18.83 -33.94
N GLU A 87 26.71 19.47 -32.92
CA GLU A 87 26.62 20.94 -32.73
C GLU A 87 27.30 21.71 -33.88
N GLY A 88 28.46 21.24 -34.35
CA GLY A 88 29.13 21.80 -35.53
C GLY A 88 28.22 21.81 -36.75
N TYR A 89 27.63 20.67 -37.11
CA TYR A 89 26.72 20.59 -38.27
C TYR A 89 25.40 21.34 -38.06
N ALA A 90 24.90 21.47 -36.82
CA ALA A 90 23.72 22.26 -36.53
C ALA A 90 23.94 23.78 -36.74
N ASN A 91 25.16 24.27 -36.51
CA ASN A 91 25.56 25.66 -36.74
C ASN A 91 26.08 25.94 -38.17
N ALA A 92 26.40 24.89 -38.94
CA ALA A 92 26.94 25.01 -40.29
C ALA A 92 25.92 25.54 -41.31
N LYS A 93 26.40 26.13 -42.42
CA LYS A 93 25.53 26.60 -43.50
C LYS A 93 25.18 25.45 -44.42
N LEU A 94 23.89 25.22 -44.60
CA LEU A 94 23.37 24.19 -45.48
C LEU A 94 23.56 24.61 -46.95
N LYS A 95 24.16 23.75 -47.78
CA LYS A 95 24.22 23.98 -49.22
C LYS A 95 22.80 24.00 -49.79
N TRP A 96 22.48 25.00 -50.62
CA TRP A 96 21.15 25.24 -51.20
C TRP A 96 20.02 25.67 -50.24
N VAL A 97 20.23 25.76 -48.93
CA VAL A 97 19.21 26.16 -47.95
C VAL A 97 19.74 27.29 -47.05
N THR A 98 18.98 28.37 -46.90
CA THR A 98 19.38 29.48 -46.01
C THR A 98 18.84 29.23 -44.60
N ASN A 99 19.62 28.55 -43.77
CA ASN A 99 19.38 28.51 -42.33
C ASN A 99 19.85 29.84 -41.69
N ALA A 100 18.92 30.62 -41.16
CA ALA A 100 19.21 31.89 -40.48
C ALA A 100 19.55 31.72 -38.99
N GLU A 101 19.14 30.59 -38.40
CA GLU A 101 19.40 30.16 -37.03
C GLU A 101 19.96 28.72 -37.05
N PRO A 102 20.69 28.28 -36.01
CA PRO A 102 21.15 26.89 -35.89
C PRO A 102 20.00 25.87 -35.85
N LEU A 103 20.25 24.66 -36.33
CA LEU A 103 19.25 23.59 -36.39
C LEU A 103 18.90 23.09 -34.97
N PRO A 104 17.63 23.12 -34.53
CA PRO A 104 17.29 22.93 -33.13
C PRO A 104 17.37 21.49 -32.61
N PHE A 105 17.33 20.48 -33.48
CA PHE A 105 17.25 19.07 -33.08
C PHE A 105 18.49 18.28 -33.50
N LEU A 106 19.31 17.90 -32.53
CA LEU A 106 20.55 17.15 -32.74
C LEU A 106 20.33 15.70 -32.29
N TYR A 107 20.84 14.74 -33.05
CA TYR A 107 20.88 13.33 -32.66
C TYR A 107 22.28 12.75 -32.86
N GLU A 108 22.71 11.92 -31.91
CA GLU A 108 23.89 11.06 -32.04
C GLU A 108 23.42 9.60 -31.99
N SER A 109 23.75 8.76 -32.98
CA SER A 109 23.24 7.39 -33.03
C SER A 109 24.26 6.36 -33.53
N THR A 110 24.13 5.12 -33.02
CA THR A 110 24.79 3.94 -33.59
C THR A 110 23.81 2.95 -34.24
N GLY A 111 22.52 3.29 -34.31
CA GLY A 111 21.47 2.33 -34.65
C GLY A 111 21.18 1.29 -33.54
N GLN A 112 21.93 1.31 -32.43
CA GLN A 112 21.63 0.61 -31.18
C GLN A 112 21.20 1.61 -30.10
N VAL A 113 22.13 2.49 -29.71
CA VAL A 113 21.88 3.64 -28.83
C VAL A 113 21.55 4.84 -29.71
N THR A 114 20.58 5.66 -29.29
CA THR A 114 20.28 6.96 -29.90
C THR A 114 20.17 8.00 -28.80
N ARG A 115 20.86 9.12 -28.96
CA ARG A 115 20.80 10.28 -28.08
C ARG A 115 20.20 11.46 -28.85
N PHE A 116 19.64 12.42 -28.12
CA PHE A 116 18.99 13.61 -28.65
C PHE A 116 19.23 14.82 -27.76
N THR A 117 19.47 15.97 -28.40
CA THR A 117 19.48 17.29 -27.78
C THR A 117 18.48 18.19 -28.50
N ASN A 118 17.63 18.88 -27.73
CA ASN A 118 16.84 20.02 -28.23
C ASN A 118 17.52 21.32 -27.81
N ALA A 119 18.14 22.03 -28.75
CA ALA A 119 18.83 23.28 -28.51
C ALA A 119 17.89 24.43 -28.08
N ARG A 120 16.56 24.24 -28.18
CA ARG A 120 15.54 25.20 -27.71
C ARG A 120 15.16 25.05 -26.24
N ASP A 121 15.72 24.08 -25.53
CA ASP A 121 15.53 23.95 -24.09
C ASP A 121 16.37 25.00 -23.33
N PRO A 122 15.94 25.50 -22.15
CA PRO A 122 16.66 26.57 -21.43
C PRO A 122 18.09 26.19 -21.00
N ASN A 123 18.35 24.89 -20.88
CA ASN A 123 19.67 24.30 -20.67
C ASN A 123 19.71 23.01 -21.52
N PRO A 124 20.13 23.07 -22.79
CA PRO A 124 20.15 21.90 -23.66
C PRO A 124 21.06 20.79 -23.10
N ARG A 125 20.60 19.54 -23.15
CA ARG A 125 21.34 18.36 -22.66
C ARG A 125 21.04 17.16 -23.56
N SER A 126 22.09 16.45 -23.98
CA SER A 126 21.94 15.20 -24.71
C SER A 126 21.46 14.07 -23.79
N ARG A 127 20.31 13.47 -24.13
CA ARG A 127 19.69 12.35 -23.40
C ARG A 127 19.39 11.19 -24.33
N GLU A 128 19.41 9.98 -23.80
CA GLU A 128 19.06 8.76 -24.55
C GLU A 128 17.54 8.73 -24.87
N VAL A 129 17.19 8.24 -26.06
CA VAL A 129 15.82 8.06 -26.55
C VAL A 129 15.68 6.72 -27.28
N PHE A 130 14.50 6.12 -27.24
CA PHE A 130 14.26 4.80 -27.83
C PHE A 130 14.46 4.77 -29.36
N THR A 131 14.01 5.82 -30.06
CA THR A 131 14.24 6.04 -31.49
C THR A 131 14.08 7.54 -31.82
N PHE A 132 14.30 7.92 -33.07
CA PHE A 132 14.04 9.26 -33.60
C PHE A 132 12.58 9.69 -33.43
N HIS A 133 12.37 10.97 -33.16
CA HIS A 133 11.02 11.56 -33.15
C HIS A 133 10.51 11.80 -34.58
N ARG A 134 9.19 11.97 -34.71
CA ARG A 134 8.51 12.08 -36.00
C ARG A 134 8.68 13.43 -36.70
N PRO A 135 8.51 13.47 -38.03
CA PRO A 135 8.43 14.73 -38.79
C PRO A 135 7.36 15.68 -38.25
N GLU A 136 6.17 15.16 -37.92
CA GLU A 136 5.05 15.94 -37.36
C GLU A 136 5.44 16.55 -36.00
N THR A 137 6.13 15.78 -35.16
CA THR A 137 6.59 16.19 -33.83
C THR A 137 7.65 17.27 -33.92
N LEU A 138 8.71 17.04 -34.71
CA LEU A 138 9.78 18.03 -34.86
C LEU A 138 9.27 19.31 -35.53
N LYS A 139 8.35 19.23 -36.50
CA LYS A 139 7.66 20.41 -37.05
C LYS A 139 6.87 21.14 -35.97
N SER A 140 6.08 20.43 -35.16
CA SER A 140 5.30 21.01 -34.07
C SER A 140 6.19 21.72 -33.03
N TRP A 141 7.29 21.09 -32.62
CA TRP A 141 8.28 21.69 -31.71
C TRP A 141 9.06 22.86 -32.34
N ALA A 142 9.33 22.83 -33.64
CA ALA A 142 9.93 23.94 -34.37
C ALA A 142 8.98 25.15 -34.48
N GLN A 143 7.67 24.93 -34.53
CA GLN A 143 6.65 25.97 -34.64
C GLN A 143 6.08 26.43 -33.29
N ALA A 144 6.33 25.71 -32.20
CA ALA A 144 5.96 26.09 -30.85
C ALA A 144 6.67 27.39 -30.39
N PRO A 145 6.04 28.24 -29.55
CA PRO A 145 6.68 29.45 -29.04
C PRO A 145 7.84 29.15 -28.07
N MET A 146 7.76 28.04 -27.33
CA MET A 146 8.78 27.57 -26.40
C MET A 146 8.70 26.05 -26.24
N SER A 147 9.75 25.41 -25.73
CA SER A 147 9.73 23.98 -25.43
C SER A 147 9.02 23.67 -24.10
N LEU A 148 8.70 22.38 -23.87
CA LEU A 148 8.17 21.90 -22.59
C LEU A 148 9.05 22.28 -21.41
N ARG A 149 10.39 22.20 -21.54
CA ARG A 149 11.33 22.60 -20.48
C ARG A 149 11.29 24.09 -20.19
N ALA A 150 11.11 24.93 -21.21
CA ALA A 150 10.92 26.36 -21.03
C ALA A 150 9.58 26.68 -20.35
N GLY A 151 8.50 25.98 -20.71
CA GLY A 151 7.21 26.07 -20.01
C GLY A 151 7.29 25.61 -18.54
N ILE A 152 8.01 24.52 -18.27
CA ILE A 152 8.28 24.03 -16.90
C ILE A 152 9.07 25.08 -16.12
N ALA A 153 10.15 25.64 -16.68
CA ALA A 153 10.91 26.73 -16.07
C ALA A 153 10.01 27.94 -15.73
N ALA A 154 9.10 28.29 -16.64
CA ALA A 154 8.15 29.39 -16.52
C ALA A 154 6.92 29.11 -15.63
N LEU A 155 6.78 27.93 -15.02
CA LEU A 155 5.63 27.63 -14.14
C LEU A 155 5.44 28.74 -13.07
N PRO A 156 4.23 29.32 -12.94
CA PRO A 156 3.95 30.36 -11.94
C PRO A 156 4.01 29.77 -10.53
N SER A 157 4.02 30.61 -9.49
CA SER A 157 3.93 30.14 -8.11
C SER A 157 2.72 29.23 -7.88
N LEU A 158 2.84 28.28 -6.96
CA LEU A 158 1.73 27.43 -6.53
C LEU A 158 0.76 28.26 -5.67
N ASN A 159 -0.54 28.20 -5.96
CA ASN A 159 -1.55 28.67 -5.02
C ASN A 159 -1.71 27.60 -3.90
N PRO A 160 -1.41 27.92 -2.61
CA PRO A 160 -1.57 26.99 -1.50
C PRO A 160 -3.03 26.72 -1.10
N ASP A 161 -4.01 27.51 -1.55
CA ASP A 161 -5.42 27.39 -1.13
C ASP A 161 -5.93 25.94 -1.25
N GLY A 162 -6.60 25.43 -0.21
CA GLY A 162 -7.16 24.07 -0.20
C GLY A 162 -6.14 22.92 -0.19
N LEU A 163 -4.84 23.19 -0.35
CA LEU A 163 -3.77 22.19 -0.25
C LEU A 163 -3.30 22.03 1.20
N ARG A 164 -2.82 20.84 1.55
CA ARG A 164 -2.09 20.58 2.81
C ARG A 164 -0.63 20.99 2.66
N ASP A 165 0.04 21.39 3.74
CA ASP A 165 1.47 21.75 3.75
C ASP A 165 2.37 20.66 3.14
N CYS A 166 2.04 19.39 3.38
CA CYS A 166 2.76 18.26 2.80
C CYS A 166 2.58 18.11 1.29
N GLN A 167 1.45 18.57 0.73
CA GLN A 167 1.18 18.61 -0.71
C GLN A 167 1.83 19.86 -1.34
N ILE A 168 1.73 21.02 -0.68
CA ILE A 168 2.41 22.27 -1.08
C ILE A 168 3.92 22.01 -1.20
N LYS A 169 4.53 21.43 -0.17
CA LYS A 169 5.95 21.05 -0.15
C LYS A 169 6.30 20.02 -1.23
N ALA A 170 5.46 19.01 -1.44
CA ALA A 170 5.69 18.00 -2.47
C ALA A 170 5.67 18.59 -3.89
N ILE A 171 4.68 19.42 -4.21
CA ILE A 171 4.56 20.08 -5.51
C ILE A 171 5.69 21.10 -5.70
N THR A 172 5.97 21.95 -4.70
CA THR A 172 7.03 22.98 -4.79
C THR A 172 8.40 22.35 -5.06
N ASN A 173 8.75 21.26 -4.37
CA ASN A 173 10.00 20.56 -4.58
C ASN A 173 10.03 19.75 -5.89
N LEU A 174 8.88 19.20 -6.31
CA LEU A 174 8.74 18.53 -7.61
C LEU A 174 8.95 19.53 -8.75
N GLU A 175 8.32 20.70 -8.69
CA GLU A 175 8.53 21.76 -9.67
C GLU A 175 9.97 22.27 -9.64
N ALA A 176 10.59 22.49 -8.48
CA ALA A 176 12.01 22.85 -8.40
C ALA A 176 12.94 21.79 -9.06
N SER A 177 12.60 20.50 -8.91
CA SER A 177 13.29 19.40 -9.60
C SER A 177 13.07 19.43 -11.11
N LEU A 178 11.83 19.61 -11.58
CA LEU A 178 11.51 19.67 -13.01
C LEU A 178 12.13 20.90 -13.67
N LYS A 179 12.13 22.06 -13.00
CA LYS A 179 12.78 23.31 -13.44
C LYS A 179 14.30 23.22 -13.58
N THR A 180 14.95 22.28 -12.90
CA THR A 180 16.39 21.98 -13.08
C THR A 180 16.66 20.92 -14.16
N ASP A 181 15.63 20.52 -14.91
CA ASP A 181 15.59 19.44 -15.89
C ASP A 181 16.17 18.13 -15.34
N LYS A 182 15.60 17.67 -14.22
CA LYS A 182 15.79 16.31 -13.74
C LYS A 182 14.66 15.42 -14.28
N PRO A 183 14.93 14.47 -15.20
CA PRO A 183 13.89 13.71 -15.89
C PRO A 183 13.16 12.69 -15.01
N ARG A 184 13.64 12.43 -13.77
CA ARG A 184 13.06 11.46 -12.83
C ARG A 184 12.95 12.08 -11.44
N ALA A 185 11.77 12.01 -10.83
CA ALA A 185 11.51 12.52 -9.49
C ALA A 185 10.68 11.53 -8.65
N LEU A 186 11.02 11.38 -7.37
CA LEU A 186 10.33 10.48 -6.44
C LEU A 186 9.64 11.27 -5.32
N VAL A 187 8.33 11.13 -5.23
CA VAL A 187 7.48 11.71 -4.18
C VAL A 187 7.16 10.61 -3.16
N GLN A 188 7.84 10.60 -2.01
CA GLN A 188 7.47 9.73 -0.90
C GLN A 188 6.42 10.42 -0.01
N MET A 189 5.23 9.82 0.07
CA MET A 189 4.11 10.33 0.86
C MET A 189 3.30 9.20 1.50
N ALA A 190 3.06 9.30 2.80
CA ALA A 190 2.32 8.31 3.58
C ALA A 190 0.91 8.03 3.03
N THR A 191 0.46 6.77 3.09
CA THR A 191 -0.89 6.36 2.70
C THR A 191 -1.95 7.17 3.45
N GLY A 192 -2.89 7.78 2.71
CA GLY A 192 -3.92 8.69 3.25
C GLY A 192 -3.60 10.19 3.14
N SER A 193 -2.34 10.56 2.91
CA SER A 193 -1.91 11.98 2.85
C SER A 193 -2.39 12.75 1.62
N GLY A 194 -2.83 12.07 0.56
CA GLY A 194 -3.37 12.68 -0.67
C GLY A 194 -2.45 12.60 -1.90
N LYS A 195 -1.69 11.50 -2.07
CA LYS A 195 -0.74 11.32 -3.19
C LYS A 195 -1.37 11.61 -4.56
N THR A 196 -2.52 10.98 -4.86
CA THR A 196 -3.23 11.09 -6.13
C THR A 196 -3.66 12.53 -6.41
N PHE A 197 -4.33 13.20 -5.45
CA PHE A 197 -4.66 14.63 -5.53
C PHE A 197 -3.43 15.52 -5.78
N THR A 198 -2.30 15.24 -5.12
CA THR A 198 -1.03 15.96 -5.32
C THR A 198 -0.53 15.81 -6.77
N ALA A 199 -0.63 14.60 -7.32
CA ALA A 199 -0.29 14.31 -8.70
C ALA A 199 -1.25 14.96 -9.71
N ILE A 200 -2.57 14.89 -9.48
CA ILE A 200 -3.58 15.57 -10.33
C ILE A 200 -3.33 17.09 -10.34
N THR A 201 -2.98 17.69 -9.20
CA THR A 201 -2.61 19.11 -9.09
C THR A 201 -1.38 19.44 -9.94
N GLN A 202 -0.35 18.57 -9.94
CA GLN A 202 0.83 18.76 -10.77
C GLN A 202 0.51 18.59 -12.27
N VAL A 203 -0.25 17.55 -12.62
CA VAL A 203 -0.73 17.24 -13.98
C VAL A 203 -1.50 18.43 -14.55
N TYR A 204 -2.43 18.99 -13.77
CA TYR A 204 -3.18 20.19 -14.13
C TYR A 204 -2.26 21.36 -14.47
N ARG A 205 -1.28 21.66 -13.60
CA ARG A 205 -0.35 22.78 -13.78
C ARG A 205 0.57 22.59 -14.99
N LEU A 206 1.00 21.36 -15.28
CA LEU A 206 1.81 21.05 -16.46
C LEU A 206 1.01 21.21 -17.77
N LEU A 207 -0.24 20.77 -17.80
CA LEU A 207 -1.14 20.99 -18.95
C LEU A 207 -1.49 22.47 -19.14
N LYS A 208 -1.79 23.21 -18.06
CA LYS A 208 -2.26 24.61 -18.12
C LYS A 208 -1.15 25.64 -18.38
N HIS A 209 0.04 25.42 -17.83
CA HIS A 209 1.09 26.44 -17.79
C HIS A 209 2.40 26.02 -18.46
N ALA A 210 2.75 24.73 -18.48
CA ALA A 210 4.01 24.26 -19.06
C ALA A 210 3.92 23.81 -20.53
N GLY A 211 2.71 23.71 -21.09
CA GLY A 211 2.50 23.26 -22.47
C GLY A 211 2.62 21.75 -22.66
N ALA A 212 2.46 20.95 -21.60
CA ALA A 212 2.29 19.51 -21.74
C ALA A 212 0.98 19.21 -22.51
N ARG A 213 0.99 18.19 -23.37
CA ARG A 213 -0.09 17.85 -24.30
C ARG A 213 -0.75 16.52 -23.94
N ARG A 214 0.06 15.54 -23.53
CA ARG A 214 -0.37 14.18 -23.13
C ARG A 214 0.40 13.68 -21.93
N ILE A 215 -0.33 13.12 -20.96
CA ILE A 215 0.20 12.56 -19.73
C ILE A 215 -0.33 11.14 -19.54
N LEU A 216 0.58 10.21 -19.24
CA LEU A 216 0.25 8.84 -18.86
C LEU A 216 0.23 8.71 -17.34
N PHE A 217 -0.83 8.13 -16.78
CA PHE A 217 -0.97 7.81 -15.37
C PHE A 217 -1.00 6.28 -15.21
N LEU A 218 0.14 5.71 -14.81
CA LEU A 218 0.31 4.27 -14.60
C LEU A 218 -0.13 3.85 -13.19
N VAL A 219 -0.88 2.76 -13.14
CA VAL A 219 -1.34 2.07 -11.93
C VAL A 219 -0.98 0.58 -11.97
N ASP A 220 -1.10 -0.07 -10.81
CA ASP A 220 -0.75 -1.49 -10.61
C ASP A 220 -1.91 -2.45 -10.99
N THR A 221 -3.16 -2.04 -10.78
CA THR A 221 -4.37 -2.87 -11.02
C THR A 221 -5.56 -2.05 -11.54
N LYS A 222 -6.53 -2.75 -12.14
CA LYS A 222 -7.78 -2.21 -12.69
C LYS A 222 -8.55 -1.34 -11.69
N ASN A 223 -8.67 -1.81 -10.45
CA ASN A 223 -9.36 -1.10 -9.36
C ASN A 223 -8.65 0.21 -8.95
N LEU A 224 -7.32 0.28 -9.03
CA LEU A 224 -6.57 1.54 -8.82
C LEU A 224 -6.80 2.51 -9.99
N GLY A 225 -6.94 1.99 -11.21
CA GLY A 225 -7.30 2.78 -12.39
C GLY A 225 -8.68 3.41 -12.29
N GLU A 226 -9.70 2.64 -11.88
CA GLU A 226 -11.04 3.16 -11.60
C GLU A 226 -11.04 4.24 -10.49
N GLN A 227 -10.19 4.08 -9.46
CA GLN A 227 -10.05 5.08 -8.39
C GLN A 227 -9.39 6.37 -8.88
N ALA A 228 -8.31 6.28 -9.67
CA ALA A 228 -7.68 7.44 -10.27
C ALA A 228 -8.66 8.19 -11.20
N GLU A 229 -9.40 7.46 -12.03
CA GLU A 229 -10.45 8.02 -12.91
C GLU A 229 -11.52 8.79 -12.11
N GLN A 230 -11.98 8.24 -10.99
CA GLN A 230 -12.92 8.91 -10.09
C GLN A 230 -12.32 10.14 -9.40
N GLU A 231 -11.04 10.12 -8.98
CA GLU A 231 -10.37 11.30 -8.42
C GLU A 231 -10.21 12.41 -9.47
N PHE A 232 -9.87 12.09 -10.72
CA PHE A 232 -9.86 13.07 -11.82
C PHE A 232 -11.26 13.66 -12.09
N MET A 233 -12.33 12.84 -12.09
CA MET A 233 -13.72 13.30 -12.24
C MET A 233 -14.25 14.15 -11.06
N ALA A 234 -13.60 14.06 -9.90
CA ALA A 234 -13.95 14.81 -8.69
C ALA A 234 -13.09 16.06 -8.46
N PHE A 235 -11.92 16.15 -9.10
CA PHE A 235 -10.98 17.25 -8.93
C PHE A 235 -11.52 18.55 -9.52
N ILE A 236 -11.44 19.63 -8.74
CA ILE A 236 -11.68 21.01 -9.16
C ILE A 236 -10.38 21.79 -8.86
N PRO A 237 -9.78 22.51 -9.82
CA PRO A 237 -8.59 23.31 -9.58
C PRO A 237 -8.86 24.54 -8.70
N ASN A 238 -7.83 25.00 -8.00
CA ASN A 238 -7.91 26.19 -7.12
C ASN A 238 -8.16 27.51 -7.89
N ASP A 239 -8.02 27.52 -9.21
CA ASP A 239 -8.08 28.69 -10.09
C ASP A 239 -8.96 28.49 -11.34
N ASP A 240 -9.89 27.53 -11.28
CA ASP A 240 -11.01 27.39 -12.24
C ASP A 240 -12.22 26.74 -11.54
N ASN A 241 -13.43 27.23 -11.78
CA ASN A 241 -14.65 26.70 -11.16
C ASN A 241 -15.14 25.37 -11.78
N ARG A 242 -14.51 24.94 -12.88
CA ARG A 242 -14.84 23.71 -13.61
C ARG A 242 -14.04 22.52 -13.09
N LYS A 243 -14.59 21.31 -13.24
CA LYS A 243 -13.86 20.07 -12.93
C LYS A 243 -12.72 19.83 -13.91
N PHE A 244 -11.73 19.04 -13.51
CA PHE A 244 -10.63 18.64 -14.38
C PHE A 244 -11.14 18.05 -15.71
N THR A 245 -12.14 17.16 -15.65
CA THR A 245 -12.75 16.51 -16.83
C THR A 245 -13.63 17.42 -17.70
N GLU A 246 -13.85 18.68 -17.29
CA GLU A 246 -14.50 19.73 -18.08
C GLU A 246 -13.47 20.68 -18.73
N LEU A 247 -12.18 20.47 -18.44
CA LEU A 247 -11.03 21.23 -18.95
C LEU A 247 -10.14 20.36 -19.86
N TYR A 248 -9.97 19.09 -19.48
CA TYR A 248 -9.10 18.12 -20.14
C TYR A 248 -9.76 16.74 -20.17
N ASN A 249 -9.74 16.08 -21.32
CA ASN A 249 -10.22 14.73 -21.50
C ASN A 249 -9.33 13.73 -20.76
N VAL A 250 -9.96 12.87 -19.97
CA VAL A 250 -9.33 11.78 -19.22
C VAL A 250 -9.90 10.46 -19.74
N GLN A 251 -9.04 9.55 -20.21
CA GLN A 251 -9.42 8.23 -20.70
C GLN A 251 -8.71 7.15 -19.90
N ARG A 252 -9.47 6.28 -19.20
CA ARG A 252 -8.93 5.00 -18.74
C ARG A 252 -8.98 3.97 -19.87
N LEU A 253 -7.86 3.27 -20.10
CA LEU A 253 -7.78 2.27 -21.15
C LEU A 253 -8.53 0.98 -20.77
N THR A 254 -9.47 0.58 -21.63
CA THR A 254 -10.14 -0.73 -21.63
C THR A 254 -9.80 -1.55 -22.87
N SER A 255 -9.27 -0.91 -23.92
CA SER A 255 -8.81 -1.50 -25.17
C SER A 255 -7.47 -0.88 -25.59
N PRO A 256 -6.78 -1.41 -26.61
CA PRO A 256 -5.55 -0.80 -27.16
C PRO A 256 -5.74 0.53 -27.91
N SER A 257 -6.94 1.15 -27.85
CA SER A 257 -7.24 2.40 -28.55
C SER A 257 -7.18 3.61 -27.60
N ILE A 258 -6.28 4.55 -27.90
CA ILE A 258 -6.19 5.85 -27.21
C ILE A 258 -6.84 6.92 -28.09
N ALA A 259 -7.72 7.74 -27.52
CA ALA A 259 -8.40 8.80 -28.25
C ALA A 259 -7.45 9.99 -28.55
N ASN A 260 -7.59 10.54 -29.75
CA ASN A 260 -6.69 11.59 -30.25
C ASN A 260 -6.77 12.90 -29.45
N ASP A 261 -7.86 13.13 -28.74
CA ASP A 261 -8.16 14.32 -27.94
C ASP A 261 -7.98 14.11 -26.43
N SER A 262 -7.49 12.95 -25.97
CA SER A 262 -7.21 12.67 -24.56
C SER A 262 -5.86 13.23 -24.09
N GLN A 263 -5.90 14.20 -23.15
CA GLN A 263 -4.69 14.76 -22.53
C GLN A 263 -4.20 13.92 -21.34
N VAL A 264 -5.06 13.15 -20.68
CA VAL A 264 -4.66 12.20 -19.63
C VAL A 264 -5.13 10.80 -19.99
N VAL A 265 -4.20 9.84 -19.96
CA VAL A 265 -4.46 8.42 -20.18
C VAL A 265 -4.16 7.65 -18.90
N ILE A 266 -5.14 6.91 -18.37
CA ILE A 266 -4.98 6.06 -17.18
C ILE A 266 -4.86 4.60 -17.64
N SER A 267 -3.82 3.89 -17.23
CA SER A 267 -3.58 2.50 -17.66
C SER A 267 -2.91 1.67 -16.56
N THR A 268 -3.22 0.38 -16.49
CA THR A 268 -2.30 -0.56 -15.85
C THR A 268 -1.03 -0.72 -16.68
N ILE A 269 0.07 -1.15 -16.06
CA ILE A 269 1.33 -1.37 -16.77
C ILE A 269 1.25 -2.58 -17.73
N GLN A 270 0.41 -3.57 -17.37
CA GLN A 270 0.04 -4.72 -18.21
C GLN A 270 -0.68 -4.25 -19.49
N ARG A 271 -1.73 -3.43 -19.36
CA ARG A 271 -2.51 -2.89 -20.49
C ARG A 271 -1.67 -1.97 -21.36
N MET A 272 -0.74 -1.20 -20.77
CA MET A 272 0.17 -0.33 -21.54
C MET A 272 1.17 -1.16 -22.36
N TYR A 273 1.74 -2.24 -21.81
CA TYR A 273 2.59 -3.16 -22.56
C TYR A 273 1.86 -3.84 -23.72
N ALA A 274 0.66 -4.37 -23.48
CA ALA A 274 -0.17 -4.97 -24.53
C ALA A 274 -0.48 -3.95 -25.64
N THR A 275 -0.84 -2.71 -25.25
CA THR A 275 -1.07 -1.60 -26.19
C THR A 275 0.18 -1.24 -26.99
N LEU A 276 1.37 -1.21 -26.36
CA LEU A 276 2.65 -1.03 -27.04
C LEU A 276 2.99 -2.16 -28.03
N LYS A 277 2.45 -3.37 -27.87
CA LYS A 277 2.58 -4.44 -28.88
C LYS A 277 1.45 -4.45 -29.91
N GLY A 278 0.34 -3.76 -29.65
CA GLY A 278 -0.90 -3.90 -30.42
C GLY A 278 -1.65 -5.21 -30.13
N GLU A 279 -1.35 -5.86 -29.00
CA GLU A 279 -2.03 -7.06 -28.50
C GLU A 279 -3.24 -6.65 -27.64
N GLU A 280 -4.33 -7.42 -27.68
CA GLU A 280 -5.41 -7.27 -26.69
C GLU A 280 -5.06 -8.00 -25.39
N LEU A 281 -5.52 -7.46 -24.26
CA LEU A 281 -5.32 -8.03 -22.93
C LEU A 281 -6.66 -8.48 -22.34
N ASN A 282 -6.75 -9.76 -21.97
CA ASN A 282 -7.89 -10.34 -21.27
C ASN A 282 -8.19 -9.56 -19.98
N GLU A 283 -9.46 -9.20 -19.75
CA GLU A 283 -9.83 -8.27 -18.67
C GLU A 283 -9.37 -8.67 -17.25
N GLY A 284 -9.31 -9.98 -16.96
CA GLY A 284 -8.88 -10.49 -15.64
C GLY A 284 -7.37 -10.38 -15.38
N ALA A 285 -6.54 -10.15 -16.40
CA ALA A 285 -5.10 -9.99 -16.24
C ALA A 285 -4.68 -8.66 -15.57
N GLU A 286 -5.66 -7.78 -15.30
CA GLU A 286 -5.48 -6.49 -14.63
C GLU A 286 -5.99 -6.47 -13.17
N ASP A 287 -6.62 -7.56 -12.71
CA ASP A 287 -7.18 -7.65 -11.35
C ASP A 287 -6.14 -8.05 -10.30
N GLU A 288 -5.02 -8.67 -10.71
CA GLU A 288 -3.88 -9.04 -9.85
C GLU A 288 -2.64 -8.16 -10.09
N ASN A 289 -1.81 -7.99 -9.05
CA ASN A 289 -0.52 -7.30 -9.13
C ASN A 289 0.55 -8.20 -9.79
N PRO A 290 1.19 -7.77 -10.91
CA PRO A 290 2.27 -8.52 -11.56
C PRO A 290 3.47 -8.87 -10.67
N ALA A 291 3.74 -8.10 -9.61
CA ALA A 291 4.83 -8.37 -8.67
C ALA A 291 4.54 -9.53 -7.71
N GLU A 292 3.25 -9.81 -7.48
CA GLU A 292 2.72 -10.84 -6.55
C GLU A 292 2.46 -12.18 -7.27
N GLN A 293 2.40 -12.19 -8.60
CA GLN A 293 2.30 -13.41 -9.42
C GLN A 293 3.48 -14.36 -9.17
N LYS A 294 3.15 -15.61 -8.79
CA LYS A 294 4.14 -16.66 -8.46
C LYS A 294 4.98 -17.09 -9.67
N TRP A 295 4.38 -17.10 -10.87
CA TRP A 295 4.99 -17.55 -12.12
C TRP A 295 5.83 -16.45 -12.79
N ARG A 296 7.00 -16.16 -12.22
CA ARG A 296 7.92 -15.18 -12.81
C ARG A 296 8.59 -15.72 -14.07
N ARG A 297 8.29 -15.10 -15.22
CA ARG A 297 9.18 -15.14 -16.40
C ARG A 297 10.56 -14.63 -15.97
N LYS A 298 11.62 -15.39 -16.29
CA LYS A 298 13.01 -15.05 -15.91
C LYS A 298 13.60 -13.94 -16.79
N GLU A 299 13.07 -13.76 -17.99
CA GLU A 299 13.56 -12.82 -18.99
C GLU A 299 12.71 -11.53 -19.01
N PRO A 300 13.30 -10.34 -19.22
CA PRO A 300 12.56 -9.11 -19.43
C PRO A 300 11.63 -9.23 -20.64
N LEU A 301 10.46 -8.60 -20.57
CA LEU A 301 9.56 -8.51 -21.71
C LEU A 301 10.13 -7.52 -22.74
N PRO A 302 10.45 -7.94 -23.98
CA PRO A 302 10.99 -7.02 -24.98
C PRO A 302 9.90 -6.03 -25.40
N VAL A 303 10.25 -4.75 -25.37
CA VAL A 303 9.47 -3.65 -25.96
C VAL A 303 10.02 -3.35 -27.35
N VAL A 304 9.13 -3.20 -28.33
CA VAL A 304 9.44 -2.86 -29.72
C VAL A 304 8.80 -1.51 -30.06
N TYR A 305 9.33 -0.82 -31.09
CA TYR A 305 8.75 0.44 -31.55
C TYR A 305 7.31 0.24 -32.06
N ASN A 306 6.41 1.11 -31.63
CA ASN A 306 5.01 1.09 -32.06
C ASN A 306 4.64 2.35 -32.86
N ALA A 307 4.25 2.17 -34.12
CA ALA A 307 3.88 3.27 -35.00
C ALA A 307 2.55 3.99 -34.64
N LYS A 308 1.81 3.54 -33.63
CA LYS A 308 0.66 4.25 -33.04
C LYS A 308 1.01 4.98 -31.74
N LEU A 309 2.06 4.55 -31.04
CA LEU A 309 2.57 5.13 -29.79
C LEU A 309 4.09 5.37 -29.93
N PRO A 310 4.54 6.41 -30.63
CA PRO A 310 5.97 6.76 -30.71
C PRO A 310 6.50 7.27 -29.35
N PRO A 311 7.83 7.37 -29.16
CA PRO A 311 8.42 7.77 -27.88
C PRO A 311 7.92 9.12 -27.34
N GLU A 312 7.69 10.10 -28.21
CA GLU A 312 7.17 11.44 -27.84
C GLU A 312 5.67 11.49 -27.50
N TYR A 313 4.96 10.36 -27.47
CA TYR A 313 3.51 10.33 -27.34
C TYR A 313 3.03 10.77 -25.95
N PHE A 314 3.86 10.67 -24.91
CA PHE A 314 3.58 11.23 -23.59
C PHE A 314 4.70 12.20 -23.20
N ASP A 315 4.33 13.41 -22.79
CA ASP A 315 5.28 14.41 -22.29
C ASP A 315 5.68 14.11 -20.81
N VAL A 316 4.81 13.41 -20.08
CA VAL A 316 4.96 13.05 -18.66
C VAL A 316 4.36 11.66 -18.40
N VAL A 317 5.03 10.84 -17.60
CA VAL A 317 4.51 9.59 -17.03
C VAL A 317 4.49 9.69 -15.50
N VAL A 318 3.29 9.67 -14.92
CA VAL A 318 3.07 9.52 -13.48
C VAL A 318 2.91 8.04 -13.16
N ILE A 319 3.50 7.56 -12.06
CA ILE A 319 3.51 6.14 -11.68
C ILE A 319 3.09 6.04 -10.20
N ASP A 320 1.87 5.57 -9.91
CA ASP A 320 1.44 5.36 -8.53
C ASP A 320 1.94 4.03 -7.95
N GLU A 321 2.12 4.00 -6.62
CA GLU A 321 2.76 2.91 -5.86
C GLU A 321 4.03 2.35 -6.55
N CYS A 322 4.85 3.25 -7.11
CA CYS A 322 5.83 2.95 -8.16
C CYS A 322 6.85 1.85 -7.84
N HIS A 323 7.10 1.58 -6.55
CA HIS A 323 7.94 0.48 -6.08
C HIS A 323 7.43 -0.92 -6.51
N ARG A 324 6.15 -1.05 -6.89
CA ARG A 324 5.54 -2.25 -7.49
C ARG A 324 5.79 -2.32 -9.01
N SER A 325 5.63 -1.21 -9.72
CA SER A 325 5.66 -1.17 -11.19
C SER A 325 7.07 -1.20 -11.80
N ILE A 326 8.10 -0.73 -11.09
CA ILE A 326 9.49 -0.62 -11.61
C ILE A 326 10.29 -1.93 -11.63
N TYR A 327 9.71 -3.07 -11.27
CA TYR A 327 10.45 -4.35 -11.30
C TYR A 327 10.90 -4.70 -12.73
N ASN A 328 11.99 -5.45 -12.84
CA ASN A 328 12.79 -5.65 -14.07
C ASN A 328 11.99 -6.05 -15.33
N LEU A 329 10.82 -6.67 -15.17
CA LEU A 329 9.93 -7.07 -16.26
C LEU A 329 9.34 -5.88 -17.03
N TRP A 330 8.95 -4.82 -16.32
CA TRP A 330 8.18 -3.70 -16.88
C TRP A 330 8.97 -2.42 -17.08
N ARG A 331 10.20 -2.34 -16.55
CA ARG A 331 11.07 -1.16 -16.63
C ARG A 331 11.18 -0.60 -18.07
N GLN A 332 11.25 -1.48 -19.08
CA GLN A 332 11.32 -1.10 -20.50
C GLN A 332 10.08 -0.31 -20.99
N VAL A 333 8.89 -0.58 -20.44
CA VAL A 333 7.64 0.13 -20.78
C VAL A 333 7.67 1.57 -20.29
N ILE A 334 8.29 1.79 -19.14
CA ILE A 334 8.42 3.11 -18.51
C ILE A 334 9.52 3.93 -19.22
N GLU A 335 10.61 3.29 -19.62
CA GLU A 335 11.76 3.94 -20.29
C GLU A 335 11.61 4.03 -21.83
N TYR A 336 10.48 3.58 -22.39
CA TYR A 336 10.17 3.70 -23.82
C TYR A 336 9.82 5.14 -24.25
N PHE A 337 9.13 5.89 -23.40
CA PHE A 337 8.65 7.24 -23.70
C PHE A 337 9.70 8.31 -23.36
N ASP A 338 9.81 9.33 -24.21
CA ASP A 338 10.64 10.52 -23.98
C ASP A 338 9.91 11.51 -23.06
N ALA A 339 9.77 11.13 -21.79
CA ALA A 339 8.88 11.75 -20.83
C ALA A 339 9.54 12.05 -19.48
N TYR A 340 8.99 13.02 -18.74
CA TYR A 340 9.28 13.17 -17.31
C TYR A 340 8.65 12.05 -16.49
N LEU A 341 9.44 11.35 -15.68
CA LEU A 341 8.98 10.24 -14.84
C LEU A 341 8.75 10.69 -13.39
N ILE A 342 7.49 10.67 -12.93
CA ILE A 342 7.08 11.10 -11.58
C ILE A 342 6.57 9.88 -10.81
N GLY A 343 7.40 9.36 -9.90
CA GLY A 343 7.05 8.22 -9.04
C GLY A 343 6.37 8.65 -7.75
N LEU A 344 5.25 8.01 -7.39
CA LEU A 344 4.54 8.20 -6.13
C LEU A 344 4.62 6.91 -5.30
N THR A 345 4.91 7.00 -4.00
CA THR A 345 4.94 5.82 -3.12
C THR A 345 4.86 6.20 -1.64
N ALA A 346 4.36 5.31 -0.79
CA ALA A 346 4.57 5.40 0.66
C ALA A 346 5.84 4.67 1.13
N THR A 347 6.23 3.59 0.42
CA THR A 347 7.24 2.60 0.83
C THR A 347 8.28 2.35 -0.27
N PRO A 348 9.18 3.32 -0.57
CA PRO A 348 10.27 3.12 -1.51
C PRO A 348 11.28 2.08 -0.99
N ASP A 349 11.85 1.29 -1.90
CA ASP A 349 12.97 0.39 -1.62
C ASP A 349 14.27 0.88 -2.31
N ASN A 350 15.39 0.18 -2.09
CA ASN A 350 16.68 0.55 -2.69
C ASN A 350 16.65 0.54 -4.24
N ARG A 351 15.75 -0.23 -4.86
CA ARG A 351 15.56 -0.26 -6.32
C ARG A 351 14.79 0.98 -6.80
N THR A 352 13.80 1.41 -6.02
CA THR A 352 13.05 2.65 -6.20
C THR A 352 13.99 3.86 -6.15
N TYR A 353 14.80 3.97 -5.10
CA TYR A 353 15.82 5.02 -5.01
C TYR A 353 16.83 4.97 -6.16
N GLY A 354 17.23 3.77 -6.62
CA GLY A 354 18.09 3.62 -7.79
C GLY A 354 17.46 4.10 -9.10
N PHE A 355 16.23 3.67 -9.40
CA PHE A 355 15.52 4.01 -10.65
C PHE A 355 15.24 5.50 -10.80
N PHE A 356 14.88 6.17 -9.69
CA PHE A 356 14.69 7.62 -9.62
C PHE A 356 15.97 8.39 -9.29
N GLN A 357 17.16 7.81 -9.50
CA GLN A 357 18.48 8.47 -9.39
C GLN A 357 18.73 9.16 -8.03
N LYS A 358 18.12 8.64 -6.95
CA LYS A 358 18.07 9.22 -5.59
C LYS A 358 17.45 10.64 -5.53
N ASN A 359 16.74 11.07 -6.57
CA ASN A 359 16.10 12.38 -6.63
C ASN A 359 14.74 12.37 -5.91
N VAL A 360 14.80 12.21 -4.59
CA VAL A 360 13.64 12.26 -3.69
C VAL A 360 13.26 13.73 -3.48
N VAL A 361 12.09 14.14 -3.96
CA VAL A 361 11.65 15.55 -3.87
C VAL A 361 10.81 15.80 -2.62
N SER A 362 10.18 14.78 -2.04
CA SER A 362 9.44 14.89 -0.78
C SER A 362 9.53 13.61 0.03
N GLU A 363 9.65 13.76 1.35
CA GLU A 363 9.66 12.67 2.33
C GLU A 363 8.63 12.96 3.44
N TYR A 364 7.39 12.58 3.18
CA TYR A 364 6.28 12.72 4.13
C TYR A 364 5.93 11.36 4.74
N THR A 365 6.53 11.07 5.89
CA THR A 365 6.44 9.77 6.57
C THR A 365 5.14 9.61 7.37
N HIS A 366 4.85 8.41 7.88
CA HIS A 366 3.62 8.16 8.64
C HIS A 366 3.57 8.99 9.93
N GLU A 367 4.71 9.15 10.59
CA GLU A 367 4.87 9.85 11.87
C GLU A 367 4.55 11.34 11.70
N LYS A 368 5.09 11.97 10.64
CA LYS A 368 4.73 13.34 10.24
C LYS A 368 3.22 13.45 9.94
N ALA A 369 2.68 12.50 9.18
CA ALA A 369 1.26 12.48 8.86
C ALA A 369 0.35 12.38 10.10
N VAL A 370 0.80 11.77 11.20
CA VAL A 370 0.05 11.71 12.48
C VAL A 370 0.22 13.00 13.28
N ALA A 371 1.45 13.55 13.35
CA ALA A 371 1.70 14.83 14.02
C ALA A 371 0.87 15.98 13.40
N ASP A 372 0.83 16.04 12.06
CA ASP A 372 0.09 17.05 11.29
C ASP A 372 -1.43 16.78 11.25
N LYS A 373 -1.92 15.76 11.97
CA LYS A 373 -3.34 15.34 12.03
C LYS A 373 -3.94 15.01 10.65
N VAL A 374 -3.10 14.65 9.68
CA VAL A 374 -3.48 14.19 8.33
C VAL A 374 -3.90 12.72 8.32
N ASN A 375 -3.26 11.93 9.19
CA ASN A 375 -3.55 10.54 9.51
C ASN A 375 -3.79 10.41 11.03
N VAL A 376 -4.39 9.30 11.46
CA VAL A 376 -4.39 8.85 12.86
C VAL A 376 -3.31 7.79 13.11
N GLY A 377 -2.81 7.73 14.35
CA GLY A 377 -1.84 6.73 14.80
C GLY A 377 -2.46 5.34 15.00
N ASN A 378 -1.63 4.38 15.39
CA ASN A 378 -2.07 3.03 15.77
C ASN A 378 -1.60 2.63 17.17
N GLU A 379 -2.44 1.86 17.84
CA GLU A 379 -2.15 1.13 19.07
C GLU A 379 -2.28 -0.37 18.73
N ILE A 380 -1.44 -1.24 19.30
CA ILE A 380 -1.39 -2.68 18.94
C ILE A 380 -1.86 -3.50 20.14
N TYR A 381 -2.79 -4.43 19.93
CA TYR A 381 -3.26 -5.40 20.92
C TYR A 381 -2.80 -6.80 20.50
N LEU A 382 -2.13 -7.54 21.38
CA LEU A 382 -1.69 -8.91 21.15
C LEU A 382 -2.76 -9.88 21.61
N ILE A 383 -3.03 -10.91 20.81
CA ILE A 383 -3.72 -12.12 21.24
C ILE A 383 -2.77 -13.28 20.91
N GLU A 384 -2.16 -13.89 21.93
CA GLU A 384 -1.22 -14.99 21.76
C GLU A 384 -1.86 -16.26 22.31
N THR A 385 -1.95 -17.32 21.49
CA THR A 385 -2.50 -18.63 21.87
C THR A 385 -1.50 -19.76 21.61
N GLU A 386 -1.69 -20.89 22.29
CA GLU A 386 -0.76 -22.02 22.32
C GLU A 386 -0.57 -22.65 20.94
N ILE A 387 -1.66 -23.05 20.29
CA ILE A 387 -1.64 -23.67 18.95
C ILE A 387 -1.19 -22.65 17.88
N THR A 388 -1.36 -21.34 18.10
CA THR A 388 -0.85 -20.32 17.17
C THR A 388 0.67 -20.14 17.24
N GLN A 389 1.29 -20.35 18.40
CA GLN A 389 2.75 -20.21 18.56
C GLN A 389 3.49 -21.51 18.21
N GLY A 390 3.01 -22.66 18.71
CA GLY A 390 3.64 -23.96 18.44
C GLY A 390 3.17 -24.63 17.15
N GLY A 391 1.86 -24.57 16.88
CA GLY A 391 1.17 -25.70 16.26
C GLY A 391 0.86 -26.79 17.29
N GLU A 392 0.44 -27.97 16.85
CA GLU A 392 0.07 -29.10 17.73
C GLU A 392 0.22 -30.46 17.01
N THR A 393 -0.03 -31.56 17.72
CA THR A 393 0.07 -32.94 17.23
C THR A 393 -1.31 -33.59 17.13
N LEU A 394 -1.67 -34.03 15.92
CA LEU A 394 -2.76 -34.99 15.71
C LEU A 394 -2.27 -36.37 16.12
N LYS A 395 -3.08 -37.11 16.89
CA LYS A 395 -2.71 -38.42 17.43
C LYS A 395 -2.97 -39.53 16.41
N ALA A 396 -2.20 -40.61 16.49
CA ALA A 396 -2.54 -41.86 15.81
C ALA A 396 -3.91 -42.37 16.29
N GLU A 397 -4.65 -43.05 15.41
CA GLU A 397 -6.03 -43.53 15.62
C GLU A 397 -7.09 -42.42 15.87
N GLN A 398 -6.71 -41.13 15.83
CA GLN A 398 -7.65 -40.01 15.95
C GLN A 398 -8.55 -39.91 14.70
N LEU A 399 -9.85 -39.69 14.89
CA LEU A 399 -10.80 -39.49 13.80
C LEU A 399 -10.81 -38.02 13.36
N VAL A 400 -10.15 -37.70 12.25
CA VAL A 400 -10.02 -36.31 11.76
C VAL A 400 -10.94 -36.04 10.56
N GLU A 401 -11.42 -34.81 10.42
CA GLU A 401 -12.28 -34.42 9.29
C GLU A 401 -11.42 -33.86 8.15
N LYS A 402 -11.34 -34.58 7.02
CA LYS A 402 -10.69 -34.08 5.81
C LYS A 402 -11.70 -33.25 5.00
N ARG A 403 -11.32 -32.02 4.63
CA ARG A 403 -12.13 -31.07 3.85
C ARG A 403 -11.43 -30.72 2.54
N GLU A 404 -12.15 -30.86 1.44
CA GLU A 404 -11.65 -30.51 0.11
C GLU A 404 -11.77 -28.98 -0.14
N ARG A 405 -10.78 -28.40 -0.86
CA ARG A 405 -10.57 -26.94 -0.89
C ARG A 405 -11.49 -26.16 -1.82
N GLU A 406 -12.24 -26.78 -2.72
CA GLU A 406 -13.16 -26.09 -3.62
C GLU A 406 -14.61 -26.46 -3.33
N THR A 407 -14.95 -27.74 -3.37
CA THR A 407 -16.32 -28.24 -3.16
C THR A 407 -16.80 -28.10 -1.71
N ARG A 408 -15.87 -27.88 -0.77
CA ARG A 408 -16.08 -27.96 0.70
C ARG A 408 -16.61 -29.34 1.15
N ALA A 409 -16.57 -30.36 0.30
CA ALA A 409 -16.94 -31.73 0.65
C ALA A 409 -16.08 -32.22 1.82
N ARG A 410 -16.71 -32.90 2.76
CA ARG A 410 -16.09 -33.37 4.00
C ARG A 410 -16.18 -34.89 4.10
N ARG A 411 -15.12 -35.53 4.57
CA ARG A 411 -15.11 -36.95 4.96
C ARG A 411 -14.38 -37.10 6.29
N TRP A 412 -14.84 -38.03 7.12
CA TRP A 412 -14.06 -38.45 8.29
C TRP A 412 -13.05 -39.51 7.86
N GLU A 413 -11.85 -39.44 8.41
CA GLU A 413 -10.71 -40.30 8.09
C GLU A 413 -9.96 -40.54 9.41
N THR A 414 -9.83 -41.80 9.82
CA THR A 414 -8.96 -42.14 10.95
C THR A 414 -7.51 -41.89 10.54
N GLN A 415 -6.72 -41.25 11.40
CA GLN A 415 -5.32 -40.97 11.11
C GLN A 415 -4.44 -42.19 11.44
N ASP A 416 -3.61 -42.61 10.48
CA ASP A 416 -2.73 -43.79 10.61
C ASP A 416 -1.60 -43.58 11.64
N ASP A 417 -0.95 -42.41 11.61
CA ASP A 417 0.26 -42.08 12.39
C ASP A 417 0.08 -40.76 13.18
N GLU A 418 0.91 -40.52 14.21
CA GLU A 418 0.99 -39.20 14.86
C GLU A 418 1.50 -38.13 13.88
N GLN A 419 0.73 -37.06 13.68
CA GLN A 419 1.05 -35.97 12.77
C GLN A 419 1.18 -34.64 13.51
N ALA A 420 2.41 -34.28 13.87
CA ALA A 420 2.76 -32.92 14.27
C ALA A 420 2.58 -31.93 13.10
N TYR A 421 1.96 -30.78 13.37
CA TYR A 421 1.87 -29.65 12.46
C TYR A 421 2.41 -28.39 13.14
N ALA A 422 3.27 -27.64 12.45
CA ALA A 422 3.78 -26.36 12.94
C ALA A 422 2.78 -25.22 12.67
N ALA A 423 2.90 -24.11 13.40
CA ALA A 423 2.13 -22.88 13.18
C ALA A 423 2.07 -22.37 11.72
N THR A 424 3.06 -22.72 10.88
CA THR A 424 3.09 -22.37 9.44
C THR A 424 2.14 -23.20 8.55
N GLN A 425 1.64 -24.34 9.05
CA GLN A 425 0.68 -25.23 8.40
C GLN A 425 -0.78 -24.91 8.76
N LEU A 426 -0.98 -24.16 9.86
CA LEU A 426 -2.28 -23.73 10.38
C LEU A 426 -3.00 -22.79 9.39
N ASP A 427 -4.29 -23.05 9.21
CA ASP A 427 -5.25 -22.56 8.20
C ASP A 427 -4.77 -22.64 6.74
N ARG A 428 -3.90 -23.62 6.47
CA ARG A 428 -3.43 -23.99 5.14
C ARG A 428 -3.68 -25.46 4.87
N SER A 429 -2.91 -26.34 5.50
CA SER A 429 -3.05 -27.81 5.39
C SER A 429 -3.76 -28.42 6.60
N VAL A 430 -3.64 -27.79 7.77
CA VAL A 430 -4.45 -28.09 8.96
C VAL A 430 -5.27 -26.86 9.32
N VAL A 431 -6.50 -27.02 9.78
CA VAL A 431 -7.36 -25.97 10.34
C VAL A 431 -7.77 -26.43 11.73
N ASN A 432 -7.57 -25.61 12.75
CA ASN A 432 -8.11 -25.87 14.09
C ASN A 432 -9.24 -24.85 14.35
N PRO A 433 -10.53 -25.28 14.35
CA PRO A 433 -11.64 -24.36 14.54
C PRO A 433 -11.70 -23.72 15.93
N ASP A 434 -11.09 -24.37 16.94
CA ASP A 434 -11.05 -23.83 18.31
C ASP A 434 -9.98 -22.76 18.49
N GLN A 435 -8.85 -22.83 17.77
CA GLN A 435 -7.90 -21.70 17.67
C GLN A 435 -8.58 -20.45 17.09
N ILE A 436 -9.36 -20.61 16.02
CA ILE A 436 -10.14 -19.52 15.42
C ILE A 436 -11.19 -19.02 16.44
N ARG A 437 -11.82 -19.92 17.20
CA ARG A 437 -12.78 -19.58 18.27
C ARG A 437 -12.11 -18.81 19.40
N THR A 438 -11.03 -19.29 19.98
CA THR A 438 -10.31 -18.66 21.09
C THR A 438 -9.80 -17.27 20.71
N VAL A 439 -9.28 -17.07 19.49
CA VAL A 439 -8.90 -15.72 19.01
C VAL A 439 -10.13 -14.80 18.88
N ILE A 440 -11.19 -15.23 18.20
CA ILE A 440 -12.38 -14.40 17.94
C ILE A 440 -13.18 -14.11 19.21
N ARG A 441 -13.28 -15.09 20.12
CA ARG A 441 -13.91 -14.94 21.43
C ARG A 441 -13.10 -14.04 22.35
N THR A 442 -11.77 -14.16 22.37
CA THR A 442 -10.92 -13.21 23.11
C THR A 442 -11.12 -11.78 22.60
N PHE A 443 -11.24 -11.58 21.28
CA PHE A 443 -11.59 -10.26 20.74
C PHE A 443 -13.03 -9.81 21.08
N HIS A 444 -14.01 -10.72 21.08
CA HIS A 444 -15.38 -10.45 21.54
C HIS A 444 -15.39 -9.97 23.00
N ASP A 445 -14.70 -10.68 23.89
CA ASP A 445 -14.68 -10.39 25.32
C ASP A 445 -13.84 -9.12 25.65
N LYS A 446 -12.87 -8.77 24.79
CA LYS A 446 -11.95 -7.63 24.98
C LYS A 446 -12.27 -6.36 24.20
N TRP A 447 -13.07 -6.36 23.13
CA TRP A 447 -13.31 -5.12 22.37
C TRP A 447 -13.89 -3.95 23.20
N PRO A 448 -14.66 -4.13 24.30
CA PRO A 448 -15.09 -3.01 25.15
C PRO A 448 -13.95 -2.39 25.97
N GLU A 449 -12.90 -3.16 26.29
CA GLU A 449 -11.65 -2.68 26.91
C GLU A 449 -10.77 -1.97 25.88
N ILE A 450 -10.70 -2.51 24.66
CA ILE A 450 -9.94 -1.93 23.53
C ILE A 450 -10.57 -0.61 23.05
N PHE A 451 -11.90 -0.49 23.07
CA PHE A 451 -12.66 0.66 22.58
C PHE A 451 -13.60 1.23 23.64
N PRO A 452 -13.07 1.82 24.73
CA PRO A 452 -13.85 2.23 25.89
C PRO A 452 -14.90 3.28 25.55
N GLY A 453 -16.11 3.08 26.07
CA GLY A 453 -17.26 3.98 25.88
C GLY A 453 -18.05 3.80 24.58
N ARG A 454 -17.65 2.86 23.71
CA ARG A 454 -18.42 2.48 22.52
C ARG A 454 -19.57 1.53 22.88
N LYS A 455 -20.69 1.66 22.15
CA LYS A 455 -21.89 0.81 22.31
C LYS A 455 -21.94 -0.28 21.25
N GLU A 456 -21.59 0.06 20.03
CA GLU A 456 -21.41 -0.87 18.91
C GLU A 456 -19.93 -1.12 18.62
N LEU A 457 -19.60 -2.35 18.21
CA LEU A 457 -18.26 -2.71 17.74
C LEU A 457 -17.82 -1.74 16.62
N PRO A 458 -16.65 -1.09 16.71
CA PRO A 458 -16.11 -0.26 15.65
C PRO A 458 -15.92 -1.02 14.32
N LYS A 459 -15.87 -0.31 13.19
CA LYS A 459 -15.69 -0.97 11.88
C LYS A 459 -14.36 -1.71 11.86
N THR A 460 -14.41 -3.01 11.59
CA THR A 460 -13.32 -3.96 11.80
C THR A 460 -13.03 -4.74 10.51
N LEU A 461 -11.75 -4.89 10.17
CA LEU A 461 -11.29 -5.65 9.00
C LEU A 461 -10.38 -6.80 9.43
N ILE A 462 -10.72 -8.03 9.06
CA ILE A 462 -9.92 -9.23 9.37
C ILE A 462 -9.19 -9.72 8.11
N PHE A 463 -7.87 -9.90 8.23
CA PHE A 463 -7.00 -10.44 7.17
C PHE A 463 -6.81 -11.95 7.34
N ALA A 464 -7.46 -12.75 6.48
CA ALA A 464 -7.45 -14.22 6.49
C ALA A 464 -6.35 -14.81 5.59
N LYS A 465 -5.87 -16.03 5.91
CA LYS A 465 -4.78 -16.71 5.16
C LYS A 465 -5.19 -17.19 3.77
N THR A 466 -6.45 -17.62 3.60
CA THR A 466 -7.01 -18.22 2.38
C THR A 466 -8.49 -17.91 2.28
N ASP A 467 -9.12 -18.12 1.11
CA ASP A 467 -10.55 -17.92 0.93
C ASP A 467 -11.38 -18.93 1.77
N SER A 468 -10.83 -20.13 2.02
CA SER A 468 -11.36 -21.13 2.95
C SER A 468 -11.34 -20.64 4.40
N HIS A 469 -10.19 -20.17 4.89
CA HIS A 469 -10.06 -19.59 6.24
C HIS A 469 -10.96 -18.35 6.41
N ALA A 470 -11.20 -17.57 5.35
CA ALA A 470 -12.14 -16.45 5.40
C ALA A 470 -13.59 -16.91 5.68
N ASP A 471 -14.03 -18.06 5.16
CA ASP A 471 -15.36 -18.63 5.49
C ASP A 471 -15.41 -19.10 6.96
N ASP A 472 -14.37 -19.78 7.43
CA ASP A 472 -14.26 -20.28 8.81
C ASP A 472 -14.34 -19.13 9.82
N ILE A 473 -13.56 -18.05 9.62
CA ILE A 473 -13.62 -16.83 10.44
C ILE A 473 -15.04 -16.25 10.46
N ILE A 474 -15.72 -16.15 9.31
CA ILE A 474 -17.06 -15.56 9.23
C ILE A 474 -18.08 -16.39 10.02
N GLN A 475 -17.98 -17.72 9.93
CA GLN A 475 -18.86 -18.60 10.70
C GLN A 475 -18.61 -18.45 12.21
N THR A 476 -17.35 -18.50 12.64
CA THR A 476 -16.98 -18.36 14.06
C THR A 476 -17.36 -16.98 14.61
N VAL A 477 -17.12 -15.90 13.87
CA VAL A 477 -17.54 -14.53 14.25
C VAL A 477 -19.05 -14.45 14.49
N ARG A 478 -19.87 -15.03 13.61
CA ARG A 478 -21.33 -15.02 13.78
C ARG A 478 -21.78 -15.86 14.99
N GLN A 479 -21.07 -16.95 15.29
CA GLN A 479 -21.33 -17.77 16.49
C GLN A 479 -20.98 -17.04 17.78
N GLU A 480 -19.74 -16.56 17.93
CA GLU A 480 -19.26 -15.95 19.19
C GLU A 480 -19.92 -14.59 19.49
N PHE A 481 -20.22 -13.77 18.47
CA PHE A 481 -20.95 -12.52 18.65
C PHE A 481 -22.49 -12.71 18.73
N GLY A 482 -23.01 -13.92 18.48
CA GLY A 482 -24.45 -14.19 18.42
C GLY A 482 -25.20 -13.40 17.33
N GLU A 483 -24.51 -13.06 16.23
CA GLU A 483 -24.87 -11.97 15.33
C GLU A 483 -25.21 -12.41 13.89
N GLY A 484 -25.97 -11.56 13.19
CA GLY A 484 -26.61 -11.90 11.92
C GLY A 484 -25.65 -12.01 10.72
N ASN A 485 -26.16 -12.55 9.60
CA ASN A 485 -25.42 -12.64 8.34
C ASN A 485 -24.91 -11.29 7.80
N ASP A 486 -25.55 -10.19 8.20
CA ASP A 486 -25.17 -8.83 7.82
C ASP A 486 -24.13 -8.20 8.74
N PHE A 487 -23.92 -8.71 9.96
CA PHE A 487 -22.91 -8.20 10.88
C PHE A 487 -21.49 -8.46 10.37
N CYS A 488 -21.23 -9.68 9.88
CA CYS A 488 -19.95 -10.10 9.34
C CYS A 488 -20.09 -10.60 7.89
N ARG A 489 -19.33 -10.04 6.95
CA ARG A 489 -19.39 -10.40 5.51
C ARG A 489 -18.00 -10.61 4.88
N LYS A 490 -17.96 -11.52 3.90
CA LYS A 490 -16.79 -11.78 3.04
C LYS A 490 -16.64 -10.70 1.99
N ILE A 491 -15.43 -10.17 1.82
CA ILE A 491 -15.11 -9.18 0.79
C ILE A 491 -13.81 -9.62 0.10
N THR A 492 -13.94 -10.54 -0.87
CA THR A 492 -12.85 -11.12 -1.70
C THR A 492 -13.20 -11.06 -3.20
N ASN A 493 -12.22 -11.19 -4.09
CA ASN A 493 -12.43 -11.11 -5.55
C ASN A 493 -13.48 -12.12 -6.07
N GLY A 494 -13.51 -13.34 -5.50
CA GLY A 494 -14.45 -14.41 -5.88
C GLY A 494 -15.89 -14.23 -5.35
N ALA A 495 -16.18 -13.19 -4.56
CA ALA A 495 -17.53 -12.94 -4.08
C ALA A 495 -18.44 -12.44 -5.23
N LYS A 496 -19.71 -12.86 -5.27
CA LYS A 496 -20.66 -12.47 -6.34
C LYS A 496 -20.90 -10.96 -6.48
N ASN A 497 -20.67 -10.18 -5.41
CA ASN A 497 -20.96 -8.75 -5.36
C ASN A 497 -19.99 -8.01 -4.40
N PRO A 498 -18.71 -7.83 -4.78
CA PRO A 498 -17.69 -7.28 -3.91
C PRO A 498 -17.83 -5.75 -3.77
N LYS A 499 -18.04 -5.03 -4.88
CA LYS A 499 -18.10 -3.56 -4.91
C LYS A 499 -19.27 -2.99 -4.06
N SER A 500 -20.44 -3.64 -4.07
CA SER A 500 -21.57 -3.21 -3.24
C SER A 500 -21.40 -3.55 -1.77
N SER A 501 -20.87 -4.74 -1.44
CA SER A 501 -20.55 -5.13 -0.05
C SER A 501 -19.50 -4.21 0.58
N LEU A 502 -18.53 -3.76 -0.22
CA LEU A 502 -17.55 -2.74 0.17
C LEU A 502 -18.18 -1.35 0.36
N SER A 503 -19.09 -0.94 -0.52
CA SER A 503 -19.84 0.32 -0.37
C SER A 503 -20.64 0.35 0.94
N ALA A 504 -21.35 -0.74 1.25
CA ALA A 504 -22.06 -0.88 2.52
C ALA A 504 -21.11 -0.83 3.73
N PHE A 505 -19.97 -1.55 3.67
CA PHE A 505 -18.98 -1.52 4.74
C PHE A 505 -18.42 -0.10 5.00
N ARG A 506 -18.31 0.73 3.94
CA ARG A 506 -17.85 2.12 4.01
C ARG A 506 -18.91 3.11 4.50
N ASN A 507 -20.16 2.97 4.09
CA ASN A 507 -21.18 4.03 4.22
C ASN A 507 -22.33 3.68 5.18
N ASP A 508 -22.66 2.39 5.32
CA ASP A 508 -23.83 1.92 6.06
C ASP A 508 -23.42 1.42 7.46
N TYR A 509 -24.39 1.23 8.37
CA TYR A 509 -24.10 0.66 9.69
C TYR A 509 -23.50 -0.75 9.60
N TYR A 510 -24.06 -1.62 8.76
CA TYR A 510 -23.60 -2.99 8.51
C TYR A 510 -22.82 -3.12 7.18
N PRO A 511 -21.89 -4.07 7.05
CA PRO A 511 -21.37 -4.94 8.11
C PRO A 511 -20.51 -4.19 9.15
N ARG A 512 -20.39 -4.73 10.35
CA ARG A 512 -19.41 -4.26 11.36
C ARG A 512 -18.04 -4.88 11.11
N ILE A 513 -18.02 -6.15 10.70
CA ILE A 513 -16.81 -6.92 10.39
C ILE A 513 -16.76 -7.27 8.90
N ALA A 514 -15.66 -6.93 8.24
CA ALA A 514 -15.33 -7.42 6.90
C ALA A 514 -14.17 -8.42 6.98
N VAL A 515 -14.24 -9.53 6.24
CA VAL A 515 -13.14 -10.50 6.13
C VAL A 515 -12.61 -10.52 4.71
N THR A 516 -11.31 -10.32 4.56
CA THR A 516 -10.58 -10.25 3.27
C THR A 516 -9.43 -11.25 3.26
N VAL A 517 -9.10 -11.76 2.08
CA VAL A 517 -7.76 -12.31 1.81
C VAL A 517 -6.90 -11.14 1.31
N ASP A 518 -6.87 -10.86 0.00
CA ASP A 518 -6.01 -9.81 -0.57
C ASP A 518 -6.77 -8.58 -1.14
N MET A 519 -8.07 -8.67 -1.47
CA MET A 519 -8.79 -7.60 -2.21
C MET A 519 -8.83 -6.22 -1.51
N ILE A 520 -9.02 -6.16 -0.19
CA ILE A 520 -9.00 -4.86 0.54
C ILE A 520 -7.55 -4.41 0.84
N ALA A 521 -6.56 -5.29 0.71
CA ALA A 521 -5.16 -4.96 0.99
C ALA A 521 -4.56 -3.99 -0.04
N THR A 522 -5.12 -3.88 -1.25
CA THR A 522 -4.73 -2.90 -2.29
C THR A 522 -5.82 -1.85 -2.56
N GLY A 523 -5.43 -0.60 -2.82
CA GLY A 523 -6.26 0.58 -3.18
C GLY A 523 -7.32 1.08 -2.17
N THR A 524 -8.15 0.19 -1.65
CA THR A 524 -9.47 0.44 -1.06
C THR A 524 -9.54 1.54 0.03
N ASP A 525 -10.56 2.41 -0.07
CA ASP A 525 -10.84 3.51 0.88
C ASP A 525 -12.08 3.27 1.76
N VAL A 526 -11.82 2.94 3.03
CA VAL A 526 -12.81 2.82 4.11
C VAL A 526 -12.38 3.74 5.26
N LYS A 527 -12.74 5.02 5.20
CA LYS A 527 -12.42 6.01 6.24
C LYS A 527 -12.90 5.65 7.67
N PRO A 528 -14.11 5.09 7.89
CA PRO A 528 -14.57 4.77 9.25
C PRO A 528 -13.91 3.51 9.85
N LEU A 529 -12.94 2.88 9.19
CA LEU A 529 -12.26 1.68 9.67
C LEU A 529 -11.41 1.99 10.92
N GLU A 530 -11.75 1.37 12.05
CA GLU A 530 -11.18 1.65 13.39
C GLU A 530 -10.41 0.47 13.98
N CYS A 531 -10.58 -0.75 13.45
CA CYS A 531 -9.86 -1.95 13.88
C CYS A 531 -9.34 -2.78 12.69
N LEU A 532 -8.12 -3.30 12.79
CA LEU A 532 -7.53 -4.28 11.88
C LEU A 532 -7.17 -5.55 12.69
N ILE A 533 -7.65 -6.73 12.28
CA ILE A 533 -7.28 -8.01 12.91
C ILE A 533 -6.44 -8.82 11.93
N PHE A 534 -5.26 -9.26 12.37
CA PHE A 534 -4.38 -10.10 11.57
C PHE A 534 -4.49 -11.57 12.00
N MET A 535 -5.15 -12.37 11.16
CA MET A 535 -5.17 -13.84 11.26
C MET A 535 -4.29 -14.48 10.17
N ARG A 536 -3.37 -13.69 9.59
CA ARG A 536 -2.32 -14.11 8.64
C ARG A 536 -1.01 -13.40 8.94
N ASP A 537 0.11 -14.13 8.91
CA ASP A 537 1.43 -13.49 8.80
C ASP A 537 1.61 -12.86 7.40
N VAL A 538 2.43 -11.81 7.35
CA VAL A 538 2.62 -10.96 6.16
C VAL A 538 4.11 -10.81 5.88
N LYS A 539 4.66 -11.75 5.11
CA LYS A 539 6.09 -11.87 4.76
C LYS A 539 6.76 -10.65 4.12
N SER A 540 6.02 -9.62 3.71
CA SER A 540 6.53 -8.41 3.05
C SER A 540 6.25 -7.17 3.91
N LYS A 541 7.31 -6.43 4.25
CA LYS A 541 7.19 -5.15 4.99
C LYS A 541 6.29 -4.15 4.25
N ASN A 542 6.45 -4.01 2.94
CA ASN A 542 5.66 -3.06 2.15
C ASN A 542 4.17 -3.45 2.12
N TYR A 543 3.87 -4.76 2.00
CA TYR A 543 2.47 -5.22 2.02
C TYR A 543 1.82 -5.01 3.40
N PHE A 544 2.58 -5.21 4.48
CA PHE A 544 2.13 -4.94 5.85
C PHE A 544 1.83 -3.45 6.09
N GLU A 545 2.68 -2.53 5.62
CA GLU A 545 2.42 -1.09 5.72
C GLU A 545 1.25 -0.65 4.83
N GLN A 546 1.02 -1.29 3.68
CA GLN A 546 -0.18 -1.06 2.85
C GLN A 546 -1.47 -1.52 3.54
N MET A 547 -1.44 -2.64 4.29
CA MET A 547 -2.55 -3.09 5.14
C MET A 547 -2.82 -2.13 6.30
N LYS A 548 -1.78 -1.73 7.05
CA LYS A 548 -1.87 -0.70 8.12
C LYS A 548 -2.47 0.61 7.61
N GLY A 549 -2.04 1.06 6.43
CA GLY A 549 -2.53 2.26 5.75
C GLY A 549 -4.03 2.26 5.37
N ARG A 550 -4.78 1.20 5.68
CA ARG A 550 -6.26 1.22 5.63
C ARG A 550 -6.86 1.92 6.85
N GLY A 551 -6.32 1.70 8.05
CA GLY A 551 -6.80 2.28 9.30
C GLY A 551 -6.39 3.74 9.51
N THR A 552 -5.27 4.19 8.94
CA THR A 552 -4.65 5.51 9.20
C THR A 552 -5.48 6.73 8.80
N ARG A 553 -6.55 6.59 8.00
CA ARG A 553 -7.27 7.74 7.43
C ARG A 553 -8.14 8.46 8.48
N VAL A 554 -8.04 9.79 8.54
CA VAL A 554 -8.93 10.65 9.35
C VAL A 554 -10.36 10.69 8.80
N MET A 555 -11.33 10.98 9.67
CA MET A 555 -12.74 11.17 9.34
C MET A 555 -13.36 12.21 10.27
N LYS A 556 -14.27 13.06 9.78
CA LYS A 556 -14.95 14.06 10.63
C LYS A 556 -15.84 13.37 11.66
N PRO A 557 -15.97 13.91 12.90
CA PRO A 557 -16.88 13.40 13.93
C PRO A 557 -18.28 13.07 13.43
N ASP A 558 -18.92 13.99 12.71
CA ASP A 558 -20.33 13.84 12.31
C ASP A 558 -20.51 12.96 11.07
N ASP A 559 -19.45 12.75 10.28
CA ASP A 559 -19.45 11.72 9.24
C ASP A 559 -19.28 10.33 9.85
N LEU A 560 -18.42 10.19 10.87
CA LEU A 560 -18.21 8.92 11.58
C LEU A 560 -19.47 8.48 12.32
N LYS A 561 -20.20 9.41 12.97
CA LYS A 561 -21.47 9.13 13.68
C LYS A 561 -22.58 8.55 12.79
N LYS A 562 -22.58 8.84 11.48
CA LYS A 562 -23.53 8.25 10.51
C LYS A 562 -23.34 6.73 10.38
N VAL A 563 -22.12 6.25 10.63
CA VAL A 563 -21.67 4.86 10.44
C VAL A 563 -21.50 4.14 11.78
N SER A 564 -21.10 4.87 12.82
CA SER A 564 -20.86 4.39 14.19
C SER A 564 -21.47 5.38 15.20
N PRO A 565 -22.76 5.26 15.55
CA PRO A 565 -23.49 6.28 16.32
C PRO A 565 -22.96 6.59 17.72
N SER A 566 -22.19 5.69 18.37
CA SER A 566 -21.55 6.00 19.66
C SER A 566 -20.17 6.64 19.54
N ALA A 567 -19.62 6.78 18.32
CA ALA A 567 -18.32 7.40 18.11
C ALA A 567 -18.38 8.92 18.36
N GLN A 568 -17.45 9.44 19.17
CA GLN A 568 -17.24 10.89 19.25
C GLN A 568 -16.33 11.40 18.14
N ALA A 569 -15.12 10.82 18.03
CA ALA A 569 -14.16 11.09 16.96
C ALA A 569 -13.20 9.90 16.79
N LYS A 570 -12.65 9.74 15.59
CA LYS A 570 -11.58 8.76 15.33
C LYS A 570 -10.23 9.36 15.71
N THR A 571 -9.63 8.88 16.80
CA THR A 571 -8.35 9.39 17.34
C THR A 571 -7.16 8.52 16.98
N HIS A 572 -7.38 7.21 16.85
CA HIS A 572 -6.40 6.17 16.48
C HIS A 572 -7.14 5.06 15.69
N TYR A 573 -6.43 4.00 15.32
CA TYR A 573 -7.02 2.70 15.01
C TYR A 573 -6.23 1.60 15.75
N VAL A 574 -6.87 0.46 16.01
CA VAL A 574 -6.21 -0.66 16.70
C VAL A 574 -5.78 -1.74 15.71
N ILE A 575 -4.59 -2.31 15.94
CA ILE A 575 -4.10 -3.51 15.27
C ILE A 575 -4.18 -4.66 16.28
N VAL A 576 -5.12 -5.57 16.10
CA VAL A 576 -5.16 -6.84 16.84
C VAL A 576 -4.26 -7.82 16.10
N ASP A 577 -3.09 -8.11 16.67
CA ASP A 577 -2.17 -9.12 16.15
C ASP A 577 -2.40 -10.44 16.87
N ALA A 578 -3.08 -11.36 16.19
CA ALA A 578 -3.37 -12.69 16.68
C ALA A 578 -2.34 -13.75 16.25
N VAL A 579 -1.29 -13.38 15.50
CA VAL A 579 -0.38 -14.33 14.82
C VAL A 579 1.10 -13.91 14.84
N GLY A 580 1.45 -12.88 15.61
CA GLY A 580 2.82 -12.35 15.70
C GLY A 580 3.30 -11.59 14.46
N VAL A 581 2.40 -11.10 13.60
CA VAL A 581 2.77 -10.35 12.39
C VAL A 581 3.52 -9.05 12.70
N THR A 582 3.38 -8.47 13.90
CA THR A 582 4.18 -7.31 14.32
C THR A 582 5.60 -7.71 14.75
N LYS A 583 5.80 -8.97 15.16
CA LYS A 583 7.07 -9.53 15.64
C LYS A 583 7.86 -10.26 14.53
N SER A 584 7.21 -10.70 13.45
CA SER A 584 7.80 -11.59 12.44
C SER A 584 8.93 -10.93 11.60
N LEU A 585 10.01 -11.68 11.37
CA LEU A 585 11.13 -11.28 10.50
C LEU A 585 10.77 -11.46 9.02
N LYS A 586 10.23 -10.41 8.42
CA LYS A 586 9.60 -10.39 7.09
C LYS A 586 10.60 -10.67 5.95
N THR A 587 10.66 -11.94 5.57
CA THR A 587 11.66 -12.55 4.66
C THR A 587 10.98 -13.42 3.59
N ALA A 588 11.59 -13.58 2.41
CA ALA A 588 10.94 -14.15 1.22
C ALA A 588 11.04 -15.69 1.08
N SER A 589 10.08 -16.28 0.32
CA SER A 589 9.99 -17.69 -0.17
C SER A 589 9.41 -18.79 0.77
N GLN A 590 9.50 -20.07 0.36
CA GLN A 590 8.55 -21.18 0.67
C GLN A 590 9.24 -22.55 0.94
N PRO A 591 8.56 -23.49 1.65
CA PRO A 591 8.84 -24.94 1.61
C PRO A 591 7.58 -25.80 1.26
N LEU A 592 7.77 -27.09 0.88
CA LEU A 592 6.69 -28.12 0.78
C LEU A 592 7.23 -29.55 0.46
N ASP A 593 6.90 -30.58 1.27
CA ASP A 593 6.79 -32.00 0.85
C ASP A 593 6.10 -32.87 1.95
N THR A 594 5.33 -33.92 1.58
CA THR A 594 4.67 -35.01 2.39
C THR A 594 3.62 -35.80 1.56
N LYS A 595 3.41 -37.12 1.63
CA LYS A 595 3.85 -38.12 2.61
C LYS A 595 2.74 -39.00 3.21
N PRO A 596 1.59 -39.33 2.56
CA PRO A 596 0.34 -39.54 3.32
C PRO A 596 0.41 -40.63 4.41
N SER A 597 1.23 -41.66 4.20
CA SER A 597 1.97 -42.33 5.28
C SER A 597 3.39 -42.60 4.78
N ILE A 598 3.48 -43.27 3.63
CA ILE A 598 4.59 -43.15 2.68
C ILE A 598 4.25 -41.99 1.71
N PRO A 599 5.07 -40.91 1.58
CA PRO A 599 4.66 -39.54 0.29
C PRO A 599 4.26 -40.21 -1.07
N PHE A 600 3.42 -39.57 -1.90
CA PHE A 600 3.05 -40.16 -3.22
C PHE A 600 4.31 -40.39 -4.09
N LYS A 601 5.29 -39.52 -3.87
CA LYS A 601 6.68 -39.55 -4.32
C LYS A 601 7.56 -40.72 -3.82
N ASP A 602 7.08 -41.74 -3.09
CA ASP A 602 7.81 -43.04 -2.96
C ASP A 602 7.16 -44.13 -3.78
N LEU A 603 5.83 -44.20 -3.91
CA LEU A 603 5.23 -45.16 -4.84
C LEU A 603 5.73 -44.89 -6.26
N ALA A 604 5.80 -43.61 -6.65
CA ALA A 604 6.33 -43.22 -7.94
C ALA A 604 7.87 -43.30 -8.04
N MET A 605 8.63 -43.00 -6.97
CA MET A 605 10.10 -43.16 -7.00
C MET A 605 10.54 -44.62 -6.89
N GLY A 606 9.82 -45.47 -6.18
CA GLY A 606 10.02 -46.91 -6.10
C GLY A 606 9.76 -47.56 -7.45
N LEU A 607 8.61 -47.27 -8.07
CA LEU A 607 8.30 -47.74 -9.42
C LEU A 607 9.36 -47.26 -10.46
N MET A 608 9.86 -46.03 -10.33
CA MET A 608 10.99 -45.54 -11.13
C MET A 608 12.31 -46.30 -10.85
N MET A 609 12.62 -46.59 -9.58
CA MET A 609 13.86 -47.24 -9.15
C MET A 609 13.89 -48.76 -9.31
N GLY A 610 12.75 -49.40 -9.61
CA GLY A 610 12.68 -50.83 -9.91
C GLY A 610 11.76 -51.67 -9.03
N ASP A 611 10.91 -51.06 -8.18
CA ASP A 611 9.77 -51.77 -7.60
C ASP A 611 8.83 -52.23 -8.73
N ARG A 612 8.43 -53.51 -8.70
CA ARG A 612 7.53 -54.16 -9.67
C ARG A 612 6.35 -54.84 -8.98
N SER A 613 6.13 -54.57 -7.70
CA SER A 613 5.00 -55.11 -6.96
C SER A 613 3.66 -54.60 -7.52
N GLU A 614 2.71 -55.52 -7.67
CA GLU A 614 1.35 -55.24 -8.16
C GLU A 614 0.64 -54.22 -7.23
N GLU A 615 0.95 -54.27 -5.93
CA GLU A 615 0.47 -53.33 -4.91
C GLU A 615 0.94 -51.90 -5.15
N THR A 616 2.23 -51.65 -5.40
CA THR A 616 2.75 -50.30 -5.71
C THR A 616 2.17 -49.78 -7.03
N VAL A 617 2.10 -50.61 -8.07
CA VAL A 617 1.54 -50.23 -9.38
C VAL A 617 0.06 -49.85 -9.25
N SER A 618 -0.76 -50.71 -8.64
CA SER A 618 -2.19 -50.48 -8.43
C SER A 618 -2.46 -49.26 -7.53
N SER A 619 -1.71 -49.12 -6.42
CA SER A 619 -1.81 -47.98 -5.51
C SER A 619 -1.44 -46.66 -6.20
N LEU A 620 -0.43 -46.64 -7.08
CA LEU A 620 -0.09 -45.46 -7.87
C LEU A 620 -1.15 -45.14 -8.93
N ALA A 621 -1.59 -46.12 -9.72
CA ALA A 621 -2.62 -45.94 -10.76
C ALA A 621 -3.93 -45.39 -10.16
N ALA A 622 -4.38 -45.95 -9.04
CA ALA A 622 -5.57 -45.50 -8.32
C ALA A 622 -5.40 -44.12 -7.66
N ARG A 623 -4.17 -43.67 -7.35
CA ARG A 623 -3.90 -42.30 -6.88
C ARG A 623 -3.89 -41.30 -8.05
N LEU A 624 -3.35 -41.69 -9.20
CA LEU A 624 -3.27 -40.85 -10.40
C LEU A 624 -4.62 -40.65 -11.09
N SER A 625 -5.45 -41.70 -11.20
CA SER A 625 -6.82 -41.59 -11.73
C SER A 625 -7.68 -40.59 -10.94
N ARG A 626 -7.53 -40.57 -9.60
CA ARG A 626 -8.20 -39.59 -8.72
C ARG A 626 -7.60 -38.18 -8.77
N LEU A 627 -6.37 -38.03 -9.29
CA LEU A 627 -5.77 -36.72 -9.56
C LEU A 627 -6.32 -36.16 -10.88
N ASP A 628 -6.28 -36.95 -11.96
CA ASP A 628 -6.68 -36.55 -13.31
C ASP A 628 -8.10 -35.97 -13.37
N ASN A 629 -9.05 -36.65 -12.72
CA ASN A 629 -10.45 -36.22 -12.59
C ASN A 629 -10.66 -34.93 -11.75
N LYS A 630 -9.60 -34.33 -11.20
CA LYS A 630 -9.62 -33.10 -10.40
C LYS A 630 -8.76 -31.97 -10.98
N LEU A 631 -8.13 -32.16 -12.16
CA LEU A 631 -7.24 -31.14 -12.72
C LEU A 631 -7.99 -30.13 -13.59
N GLY A 632 -7.62 -28.85 -13.44
CA GLY A 632 -7.90 -27.84 -14.45
C GLY A 632 -7.01 -28.02 -15.69
N ALA A 633 -7.45 -27.49 -16.84
CA ALA A 633 -6.74 -27.65 -18.11
C ALA A 633 -5.26 -27.21 -18.06
N GLU A 634 -4.95 -26.13 -17.33
CA GLU A 634 -3.58 -25.62 -17.16
C GLU A 634 -2.64 -26.63 -16.47
N ASP A 635 -3.16 -27.44 -15.54
CA ASP A 635 -2.36 -28.46 -14.83
C ASP A 635 -2.28 -29.78 -15.61
N GLN A 636 -3.31 -30.11 -16.40
CA GLN A 636 -3.23 -31.18 -17.41
C GLN A 636 -2.17 -30.86 -18.48
N GLU A 637 -2.10 -29.61 -18.94
CA GLU A 637 -1.10 -29.15 -19.93
C GLU A 637 0.33 -29.22 -19.38
N LYS A 638 0.56 -28.80 -18.12
CA LYS A 638 1.87 -28.92 -17.45
C LYS A 638 2.33 -30.38 -17.36
N ILE A 639 1.46 -31.27 -16.90
CA ILE A 639 1.79 -32.71 -16.78
C ILE A 639 2.04 -33.32 -18.17
N THR A 640 1.23 -32.97 -19.17
CA THR A 640 1.40 -33.44 -20.55
C THR A 640 2.72 -32.97 -21.16
N THR A 641 3.15 -31.75 -20.84
CA THR A 641 4.43 -31.18 -21.31
C THR A 641 5.64 -31.88 -20.68
N GLU A 642 5.60 -32.16 -19.37
CA GLU A 642 6.71 -32.79 -18.65
C GLU A 642 6.81 -34.32 -18.88
N ALA A 643 5.68 -34.99 -19.11
CA ALA A 643 5.62 -36.42 -19.39
C ALA A 643 5.71 -36.79 -20.88
N GLY A 644 5.50 -35.82 -21.78
CA GLY A 644 5.34 -36.05 -23.23
C GLY A 644 4.05 -36.77 -23.63
N THR A 645 3.15 -37.05 -22.68
CA THR A 645 1.87 -37.74 -22.88
C THR A 645 0.86 -37.34 -21.80
N SER A 646 -0.44 -37.46 -22.06
CA SER A 646 -1.47 -37.01 -21.12
C SER A 646 -1.55 -37.89 -19.87
N LEU A 647 -1.96 -37.30 -18.74
CA LEU A 647 -2.12 -38.04 -17.48
C LEU A 647 -3.07 -39.23 -17.63
N THR A 648 -4.18 -39.06 -18.36
CA THR A 648 -5.14 -40.13 -18.66
C THR A 648 -4.49 -41.32 -19.38
N ALA A 649 -3.50 -41.07 -20.25
CA ALA A 649 -2.74 -42.14 -20.89
C ALA A 649 -1.81 -42.86 -19.89
N ILE A 650 -1.07 -42.12 -19.05
CA ILE A 650 -0.23 -42.71 -17.99
C ILE A 650 -1.04 -43.60 -17.05
N VAL A 651 -2.24 -43.15 -16.67
CA VAL A 651 -3.18 -43.91 -15.83
C VAL A 651 -3.62 -45.21 -16.52
N ARG A 652 -4.02 -45.14 -17.79
CA ARG A 652 -4.40 -46.33 -18.58
C ARG A 652 -3.23 -47.30 -18.71
N ASP A 653 -2.06 -46.81 -19.08
CA ASP A 653 -0.90 -47.65 -19.38
C ASP A 653 -0.36 -48.35 -18.12
N LEU A 654 -0.61 -47.80 -16.91
CA LEU A 654 -0.40 -48.48 -15.63
C LEU A 654 -1.44 -49.56 -15.30
N PHE A 655 -2.73 -49.37 -15.67
CA PHE A 655 -3.73 -50.43 -15.52
C PHE A 655 -3.48 -51.56 -16.53
N ASP A 656 -3.12 -51.23 -17.76
CA ASP A 656 -2.72 -52.18 -18.80
C ASP A 656 -1.46 -52.98 -18.40
N ALA A 657 -0.61 -52.45 -17.51
CA ALA A 657 0.55 -53.14 -16.96
C ALA A 657 0.20 -54.29 -15.99
N ILE A 658 -1.02 -54.34 -15.46
CA ILE A 658 -1.53 -55.38 -14.54
C ILE A 658 -2.76 -56.14 -15.07
N ASP A 659 -3.22 -55.80 -16.29
CA ASP A 659 -4.30 -56.45 -17.03
C ASP A 659 -3.93 -57.91 -17.41
N PRO A 660 -4.59 -58.95 -16.85
CA PRO A 660 -4.21 -60.34 -17.06
C PRO A 660 -4.32 -60.79 -18.52
N ASP A 661 -5.41 -60.46 -19.21
CA ASP A 661 -5.69 -60.86 -20.59
C ASP A 661 -4.62 -60.30 -21.53
N LYS A 662 -4.24 -59.02 -21.30
CA LYS A 662 -3.18 -58.39 -22.09
C LYS A 662 -1.80 -58.93 -21.71
N VAL A 663 -1.51 -59.24 -20.44
CA VAL A 663 -0.23 -59.86 -20.04
C VAL A 663 -0.08 -61.24 -20.68
N GLU A 664 -1.17 -62.01 -20.75
CA GLU A 664 -1.21 -63.29 -21.47
C GLU A 664 -0.92 -63.11 -22.97
N ALA A 665 -1.43 -62.05 -23.58
CA ALA A 665 -1.15 -61.71 -24.98
C ALA A 665 0.34 -61.37 -25.23
N ASP A 666 1.01 -60.64 -24.33
CA ASP A 666 2.45 -60.34 -24.44
C ASP A 666 3.30 -61.61 -24.26
N ALA A 667 2.96 -62.47 -23.28
CA ALA A 667 3.64 -63.75 -23.09
C ALA A 667 3.49 -64.67 -24.32
N LYS A 668 2.30 -64.70 -24.94
CA LYS A 668 2.05 -65.39 -26.21
C LYS A 668 2.85 -64.80 -27.37
N ALA A 669 2.95 -63.47 -27.47
CA ALA A 669 3.77 -62.78 -28.47
C ALA A 669 5.28 -63.02 -28.29
N ALA A 670 5.75 -63.19 -27.04
CA ALA A 670 7.12 -63.56 -26.71
C ALA A 670 7.47 -65.03 -27.05
N GLY A 671 6.48 -65.85 -27.44
CA GLY A 671 6.69 -67.22 -27.91
C GLY A 671 6.08 -68.32 -27.04
N HIS A 672 5.27 -67.97 -26.03
CA HIS A 672 4.62 -68.93 -25.13
C HIS A 672 3.12 -69.09 -25.46
N PRO A 673 2.72 -69.92 -26.45
CA PRO A 673 1.33 -69.98 -26.94
C PRO A 673 0.32 -70.41 -25.88
N GLU A 674 0.75 -71.20 -24.90
CA GLU A 674 0.11 -71.40 -23.60
C GLU A 674 1.15 -70.95 -22.55
N PRO A 675 1.03 -69.75 -21.96
CA PRO A 675 2.02 -69.24 -21.02
C PRO A 675 1.81 -69.82 -19.62
N ASP A 676 2.91 -70.18 -18.96
CA ASP A 676 2.93 -70.56 -17.55
C ASP A 676 3.07 -69.33 -16.62
N ASP A 677 2.94 -69.54 -15.31
CA ASP A 677 3.04 -68.46 -14.31
C ASP A 677 4.37 -67.69 -14.41
N ALA A 678 5.45 -68.35 -14.85
CA ALA A 678 6.76 -67.73 -15.04
C ALA A 678 6.81 -66.83 -16.30
N ALA A 679 6.25 -67.27 -17.43
CA ALA A 679 6.11 -66.45 -18.62
C ALA A 679 5.15 -65.27 -18.39
N MET A 680 4.04 -65.51 -17.67
CA MET A 680 3.09 -64.47 -17.25
C MET A 680 3.75 -63.42 -16.36
N GLN A 681 4.51 -63.83 -15.34
CA GLN A 681 5.25 -62.91 -14.48
C GLN A 681 6.34 -62.14 -15.25
N THR A 682 7.03 -62.80 -16.20
CA THR A 682 8.06 -62.15 -17.02
C THR A 682 7.45 -61.06 -17.91
N ALA A 683 6.38 -61.36 -18.64
CA ALA A 683 5.67 -60.40 -19.49
C ALA A 683 5.08 -59.23 -18.67
N ARG A 684 4.55 -59.52 -17.47
CA ARG A 684 4.09 -58.52 -16.50
C ARG A 684 5.23 -57.60 -16.06
N GLU A 685 6.38 -58.13 -15.67
CA GLU A 685 7.53 -57.31 -15.24
C GLU A 685 8.08 -56.44 -16.37
N GLU A 686 8.12 -56.94 -17.61
CA GLU A 686 8.51 -56.13 -18.78
C GLU A 686 7.50 -55.03 -19.09
N ARG A 687 6.19 -55.27 -18.95
CA ARG A 687 5.18 -54.22 -19.17
C ARG A 687 5.10 -53.21 -18.02
N ILE A 688 5.23 -53.62 -16.76
CA ILE A 688 5.36 -52.69 -15.63
C ILE A 688 6.61 -51.82 -15.82
N LYS A 689 7.72 -52.41 -16.27
CA LYS A 689 8.94 -51.67 -16.64
C LYS A 689 8.70 -50.69 -17.80
N HIS A 690 7.88 -51.05 -18.81
CA HIS A 690 7.49 -50.13 -19.87
C HIS A 690 6.67 -48.95 -19.34
N ALA A 691 5.61 -49.20 -18.57
CA ALA A 691 4.77 -48.15 -17.98
C ALA A 691 5.52 -47.27 -16.97
N ALA A 692 6.51 -47.83 -16.26
CA ALA A 692 7.37 -47.10 -15.33
C ALA A 692 8.29 -46.06 -16.02
N ASN A 693 8.63 -46.23 -17.30
CA ASN A 693 9.60 -45.36 -18.00
C ASN A 693 9.18 -43.89 -18.09
N VAL A 694 7.87 -43.58 -17.99
CA VAL A 694 7.36 -42.20 -18.02
C VAL A 694 7.68 -41.45 -16.72
N PHE A 695 7.89 -42.16 -15.60
CA PHE A 695 8.10 -41.55 -14.29
C PHE A 695 9.51 -41.00 -14.11
N THR A 696 9.69 -39.72 -14.44
CA THR A 696 10.92 -38.97 -14.17
C THR A 696 10.86 -38.25 -12.82
N GLY A 697 12.01 -38.01 -12.17
CA GLY A 697 12.09 -37.24 -10.92
C GLY A 697 11.39 -35.86 -10.96
N PRO A 698 11.53 -35.07 -12.05
CA PRO A 698 10.75 -33.86 -12.30
C PRO A 698 9.24 -34.11 -12.33
N LEU A 699 8.75 -35.04 -13.17
CA LEU A 699 7.33 -35.34 -13.32
C LEU A 699 6.69 -35.77 -11.98
N ILE A 700 7.34 -36.67 -11.24
CA ILE A 700 6.89 -37.10 -9.92
C ILE A 700 6.72 -35.91 -8.97
N THR A 701 7.65 -34.94 -9.02
CA THR A 701 7.64 -33.76 -8.15
C THR A 701 6.56 -32.76 -8.54
N LEU A 702 6.30 -32.58 -9.85
CA LEU A 702 5.17 -31.79 -10.36
C LEU A 702 3.83 -32.34 -9.85
N MET A 703 3.61 -33.65 -10.01
CA MET A 703 2.35 -34.31 -9.64
C MET A 703 2.07 -34.30 -8.13
N ASP A 704 3.08 -34.53 -7.28
CA ASP A 704 2.90 -34.49 -5.82
C ASP A 704 2.63 -33.06 -5.30
N THR A 705 3.11 -32.05 -6.02
CA THR A 705 2.84 -30.63 -5.70
C THR A 705 1.37 -30.31 -5.96
N ILE A 706 0.88 -30.56 -7.18
CA ILE A 706 -0.52 -30.32 -7.58
C ILE A 706 -1.50 -31.07 -6.66
N ARG A 707 -1.17 -32.31 -6.29
CA ARG A 707 -1.98 -33.14 -5.38
C ARG A 707 -2.18 -32.53 -3.98
N ARG A 708 -1.17 -31.84 -3.43
CA ARG A 708 -1.23 -31.25 -2.08
C ARG A 708 -2.03 -29.97 -1.98
N ASP A 709 -2.11 -29.22 -3.07
CA ASP A 709 -2.71 -27.90 -3.05
C ASP A 709 -4.26 -27.93 -3.02
N ASN A 710 -4.87 -29.12 -2.90
CA ASN A 710 -6.33 -29.34 -3.04
C ASN A 710 -7.08 -29.88 -1.80
N GLU A 711 -6.43 -30.32 -0.71
CA GLU A 711 -7.12 -30.80 0.52
C GLU A 711 -6.67 -30.05 1.81
N GLN A 712 -7.46 -30.17 2.88
CA GLN A 712 -7.17 -29.71 4.25
C GLN A 712 -7.59 -30.79 5.26
N THR A 713 -6.89 -30.89 6.40
CA THR A 713 -7.33 -31.64 7.59
C THR A 713 -7.91 -30.65 8.61
N ILE A 714 -8.95 -31.03 9.33
CA ILE A 714 -9.54 -30.25 10.42
C ILE A 714 -9.29 -30.98 11.74
N ASP A 715 -8.68 -30.27 12.68
CA ASP A 715 -8.38 -30.70 14.05
C ASP A 715 -9.52 -30.25 14.96
N HIS A 716 -10.31 -31.20 15.48
CA HIS A 716 -11.50 -30.92 16.30
C HIS A 716 -11.30 -31.21 17.80
N ASP A 717 -10.25 -31.96 18.17
CA ASP A 717 -10.07 -32.47 19.55
C ASP A 717 -9.04 -31.68 20.37
N ASN A 718 -8.06 -31.05 19.72
CA ASN A 718 -7.09 -30.20 20.39
C ASN A 718 -7.68 -28.80 20.60
N LEU A 719 -8.12 -28.51 21.82
CA LEU A 719 -8.60 -27.18 22.24
C LEU A 719 -7.43 -26.20 22.40
N ASP A 720 -7.65 -24.92 22.10
CA ASP A 720 -6.57 -23.91 22.10
C ASP A 720 -6.57 -23.00 23.36
N THR A 721 -5.42 -22.89 24.02
CA THR A 721 -5.24 -22.09 25.24
C THR A 721 -4.85 -20.65 24.92
N LEU A 722 -5.55 -19.67 25.49
CA LEU A 722 -5.12 -18.27 25.48
C LEU A 722 -3.91 -18.10 26.42
N LEU A 723 -2.75 -17.70 25.86
CA LEU A 723 -1.54 -17.39 26.61
C LEU A 723 -1.49 -15.93 27.07
N ARG A 724 -1.99 -15.00 26.24
CA ARG A 724 -1.88 -13.54 26.47
C ARG A 724 -2.92 -12.74 25.70
N ALA A 725 -3.52 -11.73 26.35
CA ALA A 725 -4.43 -10.76 25.71
C ALA A 725 -4.25 -9.35 26.32
N GLU A 726 -3.39 -8.52 25.71
CA GLU A 726 -3.03 -7.19 26.21
C GLU A 726 -2.38 -6.30 25.14
N TRP A 727 -2.16 -5.02 25.45
CA TRP A 727 -1.48 -4.07 24.57
C TRP A 727 0.01 -4.40 24.36
N ALA A 728 0.52 -4.16 23.15
CA ALA A 728 1.87 -4.50 22.74
C ALA A 728 2.90 -3.42 23.11
N GLY A 729 4.15 -3.87 23.29
CA GLY A 729 5.19 -3.11 23.98
C GLY A 729 5.13 -3.41 25.47
N ASP A 730 6.23 -3.16 26.19
CA ASP A 730 6.21 -3.22 27.64
C ASP A 730 5.48 -1.96 28.14
N VAL A 731 4.20 -2.11 28.47
CA VAL A 731 3.29 -0.98 28.76
C VAL A 731 3.78 -0.19 29.98
N ALA A 732 4.35 -0.89 30.96
CA ALA A 732 4.99 -0.27 32.10
C ALA A 732 6.25 0.52 31.69
N GLU A 733 7.11 -0.05 30.83
CA GLU A 733 8.33 0.64 30.38
C GLU A 733 8.05 1.88 29.52
N ASN A 734 7.11 1.80 28.58
CA ASN A 734 6.73 2.93 27.73
C ASN A 734 5.96 4.00 28.52
N ALA A 735 5.12 3.61 29.48
CA ALA A 735 4.46 4.56 30.40
C ALA A 735 5.48 5.25 31.31
N LYS A 736 6.46 4.53 31.87
CA LYS A 736 7.61 5.11 32.61
C LYS A 736 8.36 6.10 31.73
N GLN A 737 8.69 5.75 30.48
CA GLN A 737 9.42 6.64 29.59
C GLN A 737 8.63 7.93 29.30
N ILE A 738 7.33 7.84 29.01
CA ILE A 738 6.48 9.04 28.76
C ILE A 738 6.36 9.90 30.03
N ALA A 739 6.24 9.28 31.21
CA ALA A 739 6.25 9.98 32.50
C ALA A 739 7.59 10.69 32.74
N GLN A 740 8.73 10.02 32.54
CA GLN A 740 10.07 10.57 32.70
C GLN A 740 10.38 11.69 31.70
N GLU A 741 9.99 11.56 30.43
CA GLU A 741 10.13 12.62 29.41
C GLU A 741 9.30 13.87 29.79
N PHE A 742 8.15 13.68 30.44
CA PHE A 742 7.30 14.77 30.92
C PHE A 742 7.81 15.41 32.22
N GLU A 743 8.27 14.61 33.19
CA GLU A 743 8.93 15.09 34.42
C GLU A 743 10.17 15.92 34.10
N ALA A 744 11.01 15.45 33.17
CA ALA A 744 12.17 16.18 32.69
C ALA A 744 11.76 17.51 32.03
N TYR A 745 10.81 17.51 31.10
CA TYR A 745 10.37 18.74 30.43
C TYR A 745 9.79 19.78 31.40
N LEU A 746 8.97 19.35 32.38
CA LEU A 746 8.44 20.25 33.41
C LEU A 746 9.53 20.80 34.33
N ALA A 747 10.55 20.01 34.66
CA ALA A 747 11.70 20.45 35.46
C ALA A 747 12.63 21.41 34.70
N GLU A 748 12.89 21.14 33.41
CA GLU A 748 13.66 22.01 32.50
C GLU A 748 12.98 23.39 32.36
N ASN A 749 11.66 23.42 32.19
CA ASN A 749 10.89 24.65 31.96
C ASN A 749 10.42 25.36 33.24
N ARG A 750 10.71 24.81 34.43
CA ARG A 750 10.12 25.28 35.70
C ARG A 750 10.41 26.76 35.98
N ASP A 751 11.57 27.26 35.58
CA ASP A 751 12.04 28.62 35.85
C ASP A 751 11.76 29.57 34.67
N GLU A 752 11.30 29.05 33.53
CA GLU A 752 10.90 29.83 32.34
C GLU A 752 9.39 30.10 32.24
N ILE A 753 8.54 29.26 32.84
CA ILE A 753 7.08 29.37 32.77
C ILE A 753 6.50 29.67 34.15
N GLU A 754 5.82 30.80 34.32
CA GLU A 754 5.43 31.31 35.66
C GLU A 754 4.55 30.33 36.46
N ALA A 755 3.58 29.67 35.81
CA ALA A 755 2.76 28.64 36.47
C ALA A 755 3.61 27.49 37.04
N LEU A 756 4.64 27.04 36.32
CA LEU A 756 5.53 25.99 36.80
C LEU A 756 6.41 26.51 37.93
N SER A 757 6.92 27.74 37.86
CA SER A 757 7.70 28.35 38.93
C SER A 757 6.89 28.48 40.22
N ILE A 758 5.61 28.82 40.14
CA ILE A 758 4.72 28.82 41.30
C ILE A 758 4.49 27.39 41.84
N TYR A 759 4.23 26.40 40.98
CA TYR A 759 4.03 25.02 41.42
C TYR A 759 5.28 24.39 42.04
N PHE A 760 6.46 24.52 41.43
CA PHE A 760 7.72 23.96 41.93
C PHE A 760 8.33 24.77 43.08
N ASN A 761 8.45 26.10 42.93
CA ASN A 761 9.30 26.91 43.80
C ASN A 761 8.52 27.67 44.89
N THR A 762 7.24 28.03 44.68
CA THR A 762 6.55 29.02 45.54
C THR A 762 5.19 28.54 46.09
N PRO A 763 5.17 27.63 47.09
CA PRO A 763 3.94 27.06 47.65
C PRO A 763 2.86 28.06 48.09
N ALA A 764 3.25 29.21 48.63
CA ALA A 764 2.34 30.24 49.12
C ALA A 764 1.60 31.02 48.02
N ARG A 765 2.12 31.03 46.78
CA ARG A 765 1.51 31.73 45.62
C ARG A 765 0.60 30.82 44.79
N ARG A 766 0.35 29.57 45.19
CA ARG A 766 -0.38 28.57 44.36
C ARG A 766 -1.85 28.90 44.13
N SER A 767 -2.45 29.75 44.95
CA SER A 767 -3.78 30.35 44.73
C SER A 767 -3.80 31.42 43.64
N GLU A 768 -2.64 31.94 43.21
CA GLU A 768 -2.50 32.95 42.15
C GLU A 768 -2.37 32.33 40.73
N VAL A 769 -2.42 31.00 40.59
CA VAL A 769 -2.23 30.32 39.31
C VAL A 769 -3.52 30.40 38.48
N THR A 770 -3.60 31.39 37.58
CA THR A 770 -4.77 31.61 36.73
C THR A 770 -4.87 30.64 35.55
N PHE A 771 -6.08 30.51 34.99
CA PHE A 771 -6.36 29.75 33.77
C PHE A 771 -5.46 30.13 32.57
N ALA A 772 -5.11 31.41 32.44
CA ALA A 772 -4.23 31.89 31.37
C ALA A 772 -2.82 31.28 31.47
N MET A 773 -2.25 31.21 32.68
CA MET A 773 -0.90 30.72 32.91
C MET A 773 -0.80 29.20 32.62
N ILE A 774 -1.85 28.43 32.94
CA ILE A 774 -1.95 27.01 32.57
C ILE A 774 -2.06 26.83 31.04
N LYS A 775 -2.79 27.72 30.36
CA LYS A 775 -2.95 27.70 28.91
C LYS A 775 -1.63 27.98 28.18
N ASP A 776 -0.75 28.81 28.74
CA ASP A 776 0.59 29.05 28.20
C ASP A 776 1.53 27.85 28.42
N VAL A 777 1.45 27.15 29.56
CA VAL A 777 2.13 25.84 29.74
C VAL A 777 1.66 24.86 28.66
N LEU A 778 0.34 24.73 28.45
CA LEU A 778 -0.22 23.83 27.42
C LEU A 778 0.28 24.18 26.03
N LYS A 779 0.30 25.47 25.68
CA LYS A 779 0.77 25.96 24.38
C LYS A 779 2.24 25.57 24.17
N LYS A 780 3.14 25.97 25.06
CA LYS A 780 4.58 25.73 24.91
C LYS A 780 4.91 24.23 24.91
N LEU A 781 4.27 23.44 25.79
CA LEU A 781 4.37 21.97 25.79
C LEU A 781 3.98 21.35 24.43
N THR A 782 2.90 21.84 23.82
CA THR A 782 2.40 21.33 22.54
C THR A 782 3.26 21.76 21.36
N GLU A 783 3.89 22.93 21.43
CA GLU A 783 4.81 23.46 20.40
C GLU A 783 6.19 22.77 20.48
N ASP A 784 6.77 22.64 21.68
CA ASP A 784 8.10 22.05 21.90
C ASP A 784 8.11 20.51 21.81
N ARG A 785 7.10 19.84 22.40
CA ARG A 785 7.09 18.38 22.59
C ARG A 785 5.71 17.77 22.28
N PRO A 786 5.24 17.74 21.01
CA PRO A 786 3.92 17.20 20.64
C PRO A 786 3.59 15.78 21.14
N ARG A 787 4.60 14.92 21.39
CA ARG A 787 4.43 13.57 21.97
C ARG A 787 3.88 13.61 23.40
N LEU A 788 4.14 14.69 24.14
CA LEU A 788 3.79 14.89 25.55
C LEU A 788 2.46 15.64 25.75
N ALA A 789 1.55 15.58 24.77
CA ALA A 789 0.20 16.15 24.89
C ALA A 789 -0.51 15.61 26.15
N PRO A 790 -1.24 16.45 26.93
CA PRO A 790 -1.70 16.07 28.27
C PRO A 790 -2.58 14.82 28.32
N LEU A 791 -3.49 14.62 27.37
CA LEU A 791 -4.30 13.39 27.32
C LEU A 791 -3.49 12.12 26.98
N THR A 792 -2.32 12.24 26.36
CA THR A 792 -1.39 11.12 26.14
C THR A 792 -0.63 10.80 27.43
N VAL A 793 -0.07 11.83 28.08
CA VAL A 793 0.66 11.70 29.35
C VAL A 793 -0.27 11.23 30.48
N TRP A 794 -1.53 11.67 30.49
CA TRP A 794 -2.56 11.19 31.42
C TRP A 794 -2.73 9.68 31.35
N ARG A 795 -2.77 9.08 30.14
CA ARG A 795 -2.88 7.61 29.99
C ARG A 795 -1.68 6.89 30.58
N ALA A 796 -0.47 7.44 30.44
CA ALA A 796 0.74 6.87 31.03
C ALA A 796 0.66 6.86 32.57
N TYR A 797 0.37 8.00 33.21
CA TYR A 797 0.20 8.05 34.67
C TYR A 797 -1.03 7.26 35.15
N ALA A 798 -2.12 7.21 34.39
CA ALA A 798 -3.30 6.44 34.76
C ALA A 798 -3.02 4.93 34.78
N HIS A 799 -2.13 4.45 33.92
CA HIS A 799 -1.63 3.08 33.97
C HIS A 799 -0.66 2.86 35.15
N LEU A 800 0.27 3.79 35.39
CA LEU A 800 1.24 3.69 36.50
C LEU A 800 0.60 3.78 37.90
N ASP A 801 -0.49 4.53 38.05
CA ASP A 801 -1.20 4.76 39.32
C ASP A 801 -2.42 3.82 39.53
N ASP A 802 -2.66 2.83 38.65
CA ASP A 802 -3.86 1.95 38.66
C ASP A 802 -5.19 2.72 38.70
N TYR A 803 -5.28 3.81 37.93
CA TYR A 803 -6.38 4.77 37.98
C TYR A 803 -7.65 4.23 37.29
N LYS A 804 -8.70 3.99 38.09
CA LYS A 804 -9.97 3.38 37.67
C LYS A 804 -11.14 4.36 37.45
N GLY A 805 -10.86 5.66 37.37
CA GLY A 805 -11.84 6.69 37.01
C GLY A 805 -11.95 6.91 35.49
N SER A 806 -12.97 7.62 35.03
CA SER A 806 -13.09 8.02 33.62
C SER A 806 -12.21 9.23 33.26
N ASN A 807 -11.90 9.40 31.97
CA ASN A 807 -10.94 10.38 31.47
C ASN A 807 -11.27 11.87 31.77
N PRO A 808 -10.29 12.78 31.71
CA PRO A 808 -10.49 14.23 31.83
C PRO A 808 -11.37 14.79 30.72
N ALA A 809 -12.04 15.92 31.00
CA ALA A 809 -12.91 16.59 30.04
C ALA A 809 -12.15 17.44 29.00
N SER A 810 -10.90 17.81 29.28
CA SER A 810 -10.03 18.59 28.39
C SER A 810 -8.54 18.40 28.72
N ASP A 811 -7.66 18.69 27.76
CA ASP A 811 -6.20 18.69 27.97
C ASP A 811 -5.77 19.64 29.11
N LEU A 812 -6.46 20.78 29.32
CA LEU A 812 -6.19 21.69 30.45
C LEU A 812 -6.48 21.01 31.80
N THR A 813 -7.61 20.31 31.92
CA THR A 813 -7.95 19.57 33.15
C THR A 813 -7.04 18.36 33.39
N ALA A 814 -6.50 17.75 32.32
CA ALA A 814 -5.47 16.72 32.43
C ALA A 814 -4.13 17.32 32.91
N LEU A 815 -3.70 18.44 32.31
CA LEU A 815 -2.41 19.08 32.56
C LEU A 815 -2.24 19.53 34.02
N VAL A 816 -3.25 20.13 34.64
CA VAL A 816 -3.15 20.58 36.05
C VAL A 816 -3.00 19.40 37.02
N ALA A 817 -3.73 18.31 36.81
CA ALA A 817 -3.59 17.10 37.61
C ALA A 817 -2.22 16.42 37.40
N LEU A 818 -1.71 16.44 36.17
CA LEU A 818 -0.37 15.95 35.84
C LEU A 818 0.75 16.78 36.49
N ILE A 819 0.68 18.12 36.41
CA ILE A 819 1.66 19.01 37.07
C ILE A 819 1.67 18.76 38.58
N ARG A 820 0.50 18.58 39.22
CA ARG A 820 0.40 18.26 40.65
C ARG A 820 0.92 16.86 41.01
N ARG A 821 0.71 15.88 40.12
CA ARG A 821 1.24 14.50 40.25
C ARG A 821 2.76 14.43 40.13
N VAL A 822 3.35 15.29 39.28
CA VAL A 822 4.81 15.45 39.09
C VAL A 822 5.45 16.25 40.23
N THR A 823 4.81 17.33 40.67
CA THR A 823 5.33 18.19 41.76
C THR A 823 5.12 17.62 43.16
N GLY A 824 4.68 16.36 43.27
CA GLY A 824 4.50 15.65 44.54
C GLY A 824 3.33 16.15 45.41
N LEU A 825 2.40 16.93 44.84
CA LEU A 825 1.26 17.49 45.57
C LEU A 825 0.10 16.48 45.69
N ASP A 826 -0.13 15.69 44.65
CA ASP A 826 -1.06 14.57 44.66
C ASP A 826 -0.26 13.28 44.43
N ALA A 827 -0.30 12.33 45.38
CA ALA A 827 0.54 11.12 45.33
C ALA A 827 0.16 10.14 44.21
N THR A 828 -1.09 10.20 43.74
CA THR A 828 -1.63 9.51 42.56
C THR A 828 -2.58 10.44 41.81
N LEU A 829 -2.84 10.17 40.53
CA LEU A 829 -3.77 10.93 39.70
C LEU A 829 -5.13 11.14 40.40
N THR A 830 -5.39 12.38 40.78
CA THR A 830 -6.61 12.80 41.46
C THR A 830 -7.32 13.84 40.60
N ARG A 831 -8.63 13.69 40.41
CA ARG A 831 -9.43 14.68 39.65
C ARG A 831 -9.52 16.00 40.40
N HIS A 832 -9.23 17.10 39.69
CA HIS A 832 -9.40 18.44 40.25
C HIS A 832 -10.83 18.69 40.75
N SER A 833 -11.86 18.30 39.98
CA SER A 833 -13.27 18.47 40.36
C SER A 833 -13.69 17.66 41.59
N GLU A 834 -13.10 16.49 41.82
CA GLU A 834 -13.35 15.68 43.03
C GLU A 834 -12.59 16.23 44.24
N ARG A 835 -11.36 16.75 44.03
CA ARG A 835 -10.62 17.49 45.06
C ARG A 835 -11.37 18.75 45.49
N VAL A 836 -11.80 19.59 44.55
CA VAL A 836 -12.61 20.81 44.81
C VAL A 836 -13.89 20.46 45.59
N ARG A 837 -14.58 19.36 45.23
CA ARG A 837 -15.78 18.90 45.97
C ARG A 837 -15.48 18.43 47.39
N ARG A 838 -14.38 17.70 47.60
CA ARG A 838 -13.91 17.24 48.93
C ARG A 838 -13.44 18.40 49.80
N ASN A 839 -12.65 19.31 49.25
CA ASN A 839 -12.17 20.50 49.93
C ASN A 839 -13.34 21.41 50.33
N PHE A 840 -14.32 21.60 49.44
CA PHE A 840 -15.56 22.32 49.74
C PHE A 840 -16.34 21.68 50.89
N GLN A 841 -16.50 20.35 50.91
CA GLN A 841 -17.14 19.66 52.04
C GLN A 841 -16.40 19.91 53.35
N ASN A 842 -15.06 19.85 53.35
CA ASN A 842 -14.24 20.11 54.53
C ASN A 842 -14.31 21.58 54.99
N TRP A 843 -14.25 22.55 54.06
CA TRP A 843 -14.36 23.98 54.37
C TRP A 843 -15.73 24.32 54.98
N VAL A 844 -16.83 23.85 54.37
CA VAL A 844 -18.18 24.03 54.95
C VAL A 844 -18.31 23.37 56.32
N LEU A 845 -17.77 22.16 56.50
CA LEU A 845 -17.80 21.46 57.80
C LEU A 845 -17.02 22.21 58.89
N ASN A 846 -15.85 22.77 58.55
CA ASN A 846 -15.04 23.56 59.46
C ASN A 846 -15.73 24.90 59.80
N ARG A 847 -16.30 25.60 58.81
CA ARG A 847 -17.05 26.86 59.04
C ARG A 847 -18.30 26.62 59.91
N HIS A 848 -19.02 25.52 59.69
CA HIS A 848 -20.25 25.18 60.42
C HIS A 848 -20.05 24.46 61.76
N SER A 849 -18.81 24.15 62.16
CA SER A 849 -18.48 23.57 63.48
C SER A 849 -17.91 24.58 64.48
N GLY A 850 -17.52 25.78 64.03
CA GLY A 850 -17.22 26.92 64.89
C GLY A 850 -18.48 27.57 65.51
N ALA A 851 -18.26 28.57 66.36
CA ALA A 851 -19.31 29.34 67.02
C ALA A 851 -19.85 30.54 66.19
N GLY A 852 -19.54 30.58 64.89
CA GLY A 852 -20.02 31.62 63.97
C GLY A 852 -21.40 31.33 63.38
N GLU A 853 -21.94 32.30 62.65
CA GLU A 853 -23.19 32.11 61.89
C GLU A 853 -23.00 31.10 60.76
N LYS A 854 -24.07 30.37 60.43
CA LYS A 854 -24.07 29.31 59.41
C LYS A 854 -24.74 29.78 58.15
N PHE A 855 -24.19 29.40 56.99
CA PHE A 855 -24.74 29.80 55.71
C PHE A 855 -26.19 29.33 55.53
N THR A 856 -27.03 30.22 55.02
CA THR A 856 -28.42 29.93 54.64
C THR A 856 -28.47 28.97 53.45
N GLU A 857 -29.64 28.39 53.16
CA GLU A 857 -29.77 27.49 52.01
C GLU A 857 -29.53 28.21 50.67
N GLU A 858 -29.90 29.48 50.55
CA GLU A 858 -29.64 30.30 49.36
C GLU A 858 -28.16 30.62 49.20
N GLN A 859 -27.48 31.04 50.27
CA GLN A 859 -26.02 31.19 50.29
C GLN A 859 -25.33 29.87 49.92
N MET A 860 -25.72 28.75 50.54
CA MET A 860 -25.19 27.42 50.23
C MET A 860 -25.40 27.00 48.77
N ASN A 861 -26.46 27.45 48.10
CA ASN A 861 -26.67 27.18 46.68
C ASN A 861 -25.74 28.00 45.78
N TRP A 862 -25.48 29.27 46.11
CA TRP A 862 -24.42 30.06 45.45
C TRP A 862 -23.04 29.46 45.66
N LEU A 863 -22.69 29.08 46.90
CA LEU A 863 -21.41 28.42 47.23
C LEU A 863 -21.24 27.09 46.47
N ARG A 864 -22.32 26.34 46.20
CA ARG A 864 -22.30 25.14 45.35
C ARG A 864 -22.07 25.46 43.86
N MET A 865 -22.64 26.55 43.35
CA MET A 865 -22.38 27.02 41.97
C MET A 865 -20.94 27.48 41.80
N ILE A 866 -20.41 28.25 42.77
CA ILE A 866 -19.00 28.67 42.82
C ILE A 866 -18.07 27.46 42.83
N ARG A 867 -18.35 26.44 43.67
CA ARG A 867 -17.61 25.17 43.69
C ARG A 867 -17.60 24.46 42.32
N ASP A 868 -18.74 24.37 41.64
CA ASP A 868 -18.81 23.67 40.35
C ASP A 868 -18.22 24.50 39.19
N HIS A 869 -18.18 25.83 39.30
CA HIS A 869 -17.40 26.72 38.43
C HIS A 869 -15.90 26.50 38.67
N LEU A 870 -15.41 26.63 39.92
CA LEU A 870 -14.01 26.39 40.32
C LEU A 870 -13.49 25.01 39.90
N ALA A 871 -14.34 23.98 39.91
CA ALA A 871 -14.03 22.65 39.41
C ALA A 871 -13.70 22.59 37.89
N THR A 872 -13.84 23.70 37.17
CA THR A 872 -13.56 23.86 35.73
C THR A 872 -12.70 25.09 35.39
N SER A 873 -12.77 26.18 36.17
CA SER A 873 -12.07 27.47 35.93
C SER A 873 -10.86 27.72 36.83
N PHE A 874 -10.63 26.89 37.87
CA PHE A 874 -9.55 26.95 38.86
C PHE A 874 -9.61 28.12 39.86
N THR A 875 -10.01 29.31 39.43
CA THR A 875 -10.27 30.50 40.28
C THR A 875 -11.64 31.10 39.94
N ILE A 876 -12.18 31.93 40.84
CA ILE A 876 -13.34 32.78 40.57
C ILE A 876 -12.98 34.24 40.87
N GLU A 877 -13.17 35.10 39.88
CA GLU A 877 -13.01 36.55 39.98
C GLU A 877 -14.39 37.24 39.99
N ARG A 878 -14.44 38.55 40.23
CA ARG A 878 -15.71 39.29 40.28
C ARG A 878 -16.46 39.24 38.93
N ASP A 879 -15.72 39.30 37.82
CA ASP A 879 -16.29 39.34 36.47
C ASP A 879 -16.93 37.99 36.06
N ASP A 880 -16.51 36.86 36.66
CA ASP A 880 -17.15 35.55 36.45
C ASP A 880 -18.59 35.51 36.99
N LEU A 881 -18.93 36.35 37.98
CA LEU A 881 -20.29 36.44 38.53
C LEU A 881 -21.28 37.07 37.56
N GLU A 882 -20.82 37.76 36.51
CA GLU A 882 -21.65 38.27 35.42
C GLU A 882 -21.76 37.27 34.25
N MET A 883 -21.32 36.02 34.43
CA MET A 883 -21.42 34.94 33.44
C MET A 883 -22.32 33.79 33.91
N ALA A 884 -22.76 32.95 32.97
CA ALA A 884 -23.57 31.78 33.28
C ALA A 884 -22.78 30.74 34.11
N PRO A 885 -23.36 30.19 35.21
CA PRO A 885 -24.78 30.21 35.58
C PRO A 885 -25.20 31.32 36.59
N PHE A 886 -24.33 32.27 36.91
CA PHE A 886 -24.55 33.31 37.93
C PHE A 886 -25.43 34.46 37.41
N ASP A 887 -25.26 34.84 36.13
CA ASP A 887 -26.07 35.85 35.42
C ASP A 887 -27.59 35.60 35.56
N GLY A 888 -28.05 34.39 35.22
CA GLY A 888 -29.43 33.91 35.34
C GLY A 888 -29.92 33.71 36.78
N LYS A 889 -29.09 34.07 37.77
CA LYS A 889 -29.45 34.16 39.20
C LYS A 889 -29.35 35.58 39.75
N GLY A 890 -29.07 36.59 38.93
CA GLY A 890 -28.97 38.00 39.35
C GLY A 890 -27.55 38.51 39.55
N GLY A 891 -26.55 37.76 39.08
CA GLY A 891 -25.15 38.18 38.98
C GLY A 891 -24.49 38.63 40.29
N MET A 892 -23.50 39.50 40.17
CA MET A 892 -22.77 40.10 41.29
C MET A 892 -23.72 40.81 42.27
N GLY A 893 -24.79 41.43 41.77
CA GLY A 893 -25.80 42.10 42.58
C GLY A 893 -26.53 41.17 43.54
N GLN A 894 -26.92 39.98 43.10
CA GLN A 894 -27.54 38.97 43.98
C GLN A 894 -26.53 38.37 44.96
N MET A 895 -25.26 38.19 44.56
CA MET A 895 -24.25 37.68 45.48
C MET A 895 -23.94 38.69 46.60
N TYR A 896 -23.81 39.98 46.27
CA TYR A 896 -23.67 41.03 47.28
C TYR A 896 -24.93 41.14 48.17
N ALA A 897 -26.13 40.95 47.62
CA ALA A 897 -27.36 40.89 48.43
C ALA A 897 -27.41 39.70 49.40
N LEU A 898 -26.66 38.62 49.14
CA LEU A 898 -26.59 37.42 50.00
C LEU A 898 -25.42 37.41 50.98
N PHE A 899 -24.30 38.07 50.68
CA PHE A 899 -23.08 38.04 51.50
C PHE A 899 -22.61 39.41 52.02
N GLY A 900 -23.19 40.51 51.53
CA GLY A 900 -22.85 41.89 51.91
C GLY A 900 -21.37 42.22 51.70
N ASP A 901 -20.82 43.04 52.60
CA ASP A 901 -19.40 43.42 52.60
C ASP A 901 -18.44 42.21 52.78
N GLY A 902 -18.94 41.05 53.22
CA GLY A 902 -18.20 39.78 53.30
C GLY A 902 -18.11 39.01 51.99
N MET A 903 -18.68 39.51 50.89
CA MET A 903 -18.67 38.84 49.58
C MET A 903 -17.25 38.51 49.09
N ASP A 904 -16.35 39.49 49.12
CA ASP A 904 -14.97 39.30 48.65
C ASP A 904 -14.18 38.36 49.58
N GLU A 905 -14.38 38.48 50.91
CA GLU A 905 -13.75 37.59 51.90
C GLU A 905 -14.15 36.12 51.67
N VAL A 906 -15.43 35.86 51.38
CA VAL A 906 -15.92 34.52 51.03
C VAL A 906 -15.35 34.03 49.68
N MET A 907 -15.21 34.91 48.68
CA MET A 907 -14.58 34.52 47.41
C MET A 907 -13.09 34.18 47.58
N THR A 908 -12.34 34.96 48.37
CA THR A 908 -10.94 34.67 48.69
C THR A 908 -10.80 33.39 49.50
N GLU A 909 -11.59 33.20 50.56
CA GLU A 909 -11.61 31.95 51.34
C GLU A 909 -11.91 30.73 50.45
N MET A 910 -12.86 30.84 49.51
CA MET A 910 -13.17 29.75 48.59
C MET A 910 -12.03 29.48 47.59
N ASN A 911 -11.45 30.52 46.99
CA ASN A 911 -10.31 30.39 46.08
C ASN A 911 -9.12 29.70 46.79
N GLU A 912 -8.78 30.11 48.01
CA GLU A 912 -7.71 29.48 48.80
C GLU A 912 -8.06 28.04 49.21
N ALA A 913 -9.23 27.81 49.82
CA ALA A 913 -9.58 26.51 50.38
C ALA A 913 -9.85 25.42 49.32
N LEU A 914 -10.36 25.78 48.13
CA LEU A 914 -10.71 24.82 47.08
C LEU A 914 -9.58 24.60 46.07
N SER A 915 -8.65 25.55 45.87
CA SER A 915 -7.50 25.37 44.97
C SER A 915 -6.44 24.42 45.52
N ALA A 916 -6.27 24.34 46.85
CA ALA A 916 -5.33 23.49 47.58
C ALA A 916 -5.36 21.99 47.16
#